data_AF-A0A3D4F554-F1
#
_entry.id   AF-A0A3D4F554-F1
#
_cell.length_a   1.000
_cell.length_b   1.000
_cell.length_c   1.000
_cell.angle_alpha   90.00
_cell.angle_beta   90.00
_cell.angle_gamma   90.00
#
_symmetry.space_group_name_H-M   'P 1'
#
loop_
_entity.id
_entity.type
_entity.pdbx_description
1 polymer ?
#
loop_
_entity_poly.entity_id
_entity_poly.type
_entity_poly.pdbx_seq_one_letter_code
_entity_poly.pdbx_strand_id
1 'polypeptide(L)'
;MSRMPSIFRLFAWLALSTMIRGDDWPHFLGPSMDTTWREEGVRTRFPEAGMPLDWEHPLGGGYSGPSVVGGKVFVMDRLAKPYEPGKVQGNPNFIRAEIPGQERVMAFDVTTGDLLWEHRYEAPYTTVYLYAIGPRCTPTVSAEQVYALGAEGHLHCLKASTGEVLWARHLPADYGVAVPEWGYAAHPLVVGDQVICMVGGDGSTVVSLDRHTGEERWRSLSSDKPGYCPPSQVTLGGRQQVLVWHGEALAGLNPSNGRPFWRVDAKPLYGMSIGLPRVFENHIHVMGFNRFSATYQVAPDGLSAHRLWGGDVRKGMGGVLNTAHLDPEGYLYSAGGGQWFYCADIRDGRRRWQTDQPLQNRYRDRSGDWPSAFTFHHPPSGDTFIYNDHGEWISTTLTPEGYEEHCRTQLIEPTHQVGRRRLVWSAPALANRHIFVRNDEVIRCYDASSQHPRVQFQEAVTRQQKQWVEQERTPSHLFRFSARGQVVHQAAMQSHLKHDRPVHGRTLFPIWSMTKPITSLAVMMLYERGLFELDDSVAEQIPTFAALKVRGEDGSLLPLARPITYRHLLLHTSGIYAYDGSFHDEGTWKEVMELEDLESLMRLLARQPLQHQPGERYTYGMSTAVLGYLVERLSGQTLENFLTREIFEPLGMVDTQFGLSEEDRQRFQPLSVWEQDHFREGTLVEDELYYRSGSALQLGGEGLVSTLEDYGRFCDMLANGGRTLQGRALIQPETLQQMTQDQLGEIPGFDGAVKGRVLGFGFEILQDPVQAKTQAPVGVYGWGGYHSTSFWIDPLNQAYGLFLTRRYPYLDGLKDALQQVVYAPGALEQWSVGP
;
A
#
# COMPACT_ATOMS: atom_id res chain seq x y z
N MET A 1 -2.73 -83.95 13.17
CA MET A 1 -1.91 -83.14 12.23
C MET A 1 -1.81 -81.73 12.77
N SER A 2 -0.69 -81.42 13.41
CA SER A 2 -0.38 -80.15 14.06
C SER A 2 0.13 -79.13 13.05
N ARG A 3 -0.46 -77.92 13.01
CA ARG A 3 0.19 -76.72 12.44
C ARG A 3 -0.02 -75.54 13.38
N MET A 4 1.09 -74.87 13.67
CA MET A 4 1.25 -73.66 14.49
C MET A 4 0.40 -72.48 14.00
N PRO A 5 0.03 -71.53 14.88
CA PRO A 5 -0.27 -70.16 14.49
C PRO A 5 0.98 -69.26 14.60
N SER A 6 1.18 -68.49 13.54
CA SER A 6 2.17 -67.42 13.37
C SER A 6 1.78 -66.18 14.19
N ILE A 7 2.76 -65.61 14.89
CA ILE A 7 2.68 -64.34 15.62
C ILE A 7 2.82 -63.19 14.62
N PHE A 8 1.77 -62.39 14.44
CA PHE A 8 1.83 -61.09 13.75
C PHE A 8 2.49 -60.05 14.67
N ARG A 9 3.61 -59.47 14.24
CA ARG A 9 4.21 -58.28 14.84
C ARG A 9 3.51 -57.03 14.30
N LEU A 10 2.87 -56.27 15.19
CA LEU A 10 2.35 -54.93 14.94
C LEU A 10 3.55 -53.95 14.94
N PHE A 11 3.88 -53.34 13.80
CA PHE A 11 4.76 -52.16 13.75
C PHE A 11 3.88 -50.92 13.82
N ALA A 12 3.88 -50.25 14.98
CA ALA A 12 3.32 -48.91 15.13
C ALA A 12 4.26 -47.90 14.46
N TRP A 13 3.80 -47.30 13.37
CA TRP A 13 4.43 -46.12 12.80
C TRP A 13 4.06 -44.91 13.65
N LEU A 14 4.98 -44.46 14.51
CA LEU A 14 4.94 -43.09 15.02
C LEU A 14 5.32 -42.17 13.86
N ALA A 15 4.33 -41.53 13.25
CA ALA A 15 4.56 -40.34 12.44
C ALA A 15 5.02 -39.22 13.39
N LEU A 16 6.34 -39.02 13.51
CA LEU A 16 6.85 -37.71 13.91
C LEU A 16 6.47 -36.75 12.79
N SER A 17 5.46 -35.93 13.03
CA SER A 17 5.26 -34.69 12.30
C SER A 17 6.49 -33.82 12.54
N THR A 18 7.47 -33.90 11.65
CA THR A 18 8.46 -32.83 11.50
C THR A 18 7.67 -31.59 11.09
N MET A 19 7.36 -30.72 12.05
CA MET A 19 7.06 -29.32 11.74
C MET A 19 8.25 -28.83 10.92
N ILE A 20 8.02 -28.58 9.63
CA ILE A 20 8.98 -27.91 8.76
C ILE A 20 9.21 -26.56 9.43
N ARG A 21 10.35 -26.39 10.09
CA ARG A 21 10.81 -25.09 10.58
C ARG A 21 11.01 -24.22 9.34
N GLY A 22 10.41 -23.04 9.34
CA GLY A 22 10.67 -22.05 8.29
C GLY A 22 12.15 -21.68 8.25
N ASP A 23 12.59 -21.20 7.09
CA ASP A 23 13.99 -20.81 6.91
C ASP A 23 14.27 -19.51 7.70
N ASP A 24 15.36 -19.52 8.48
CA ASP A 24 15.88 -18.33 9.15
C ASP A 24 16.51 -17.35 8.13
N TRP A 25 16.50 -16.05 8.47
CA TRP A 25 17.11 -14.96 7.71
C TRP A 25 18.13 -14.21 8.59
N PRO A 26 19.32 -14.79 8.85
CA PRO A 26 20.22 -14.34 9.92
C PRO A 26 21.00 -13.04 9.66
N HIS A 27 21.07 -12.58 8.41
CA HIS A 27 21.85 -11.40 8.03
C HIS A 27 21.37 -10.82 6.69
N PHE A 28 22.00 -9.71 6.28
CA PHE A 28 21.71 -9.01 5.03
C PHE A 28 21.69 -9.98 3.82
N LEU A 29 20.63 -9.88 3.02
CA LEU A 29 20.36 -10.72 1.83
C LEU A 29 20.18 -12.23 2.08
N GLY A 30 19.90 -12.62 3.32
CA GLY A 30 19.49 -13.97 3.69
C GLY A 30 20.66 -14.92 3.96
N PRO A 31 20.39 -16.20 4.29
CA PRO A 31 21.36 -17.11 4.89
C PRO A 31 22.60 -17.39 4.04
N SER A 32 22.53 -17.17 2.72
CA SER A 32 23.66 -17.32 1.79
C SER A 32 24.06 -16.01 1.10
N MET A 33 23.51 -14.87 1.54
CA MET A 33 23.72 -13.53 0.95
C MET A 33 23.42 -13.43 -0.56
N ASP A 34 22.61 -14.35 -1.09
CA ASP A 34 22.37 -14.57 -2.51
C ASP A 34 20.99 -14.10 -2.99
N THR A 35 20.27 -13.38 -2.13
CA THR A 35 18.93 -12.85 -2.39
C THR A 35 17.91 -13.91 -2.78
N THR A 36 18.01 -15.12 -2.20
CA THR A 36 17.10 -16.22 -2.54
C THR A 36 16.24 -16.63 -1.34
N TRP A 37 14.92 -16.60 -1.53
CA TRP A 37 13.94 -17.14 -0.58
C TRP A 37 13.61 -18.58 -0.97
N ARG A 38 13.95 -19.55 -0.12
CA ARG A 38 13.89 -20.98 -0.47
C ARG A 38 12.69 -21.71 0.12
N GLU A 39 11.94 -21.03 0.98
CA GLU A 39 10.89 -21.63 1.78
C GLU A 39 9.67 -22.00 0.95
N GLU A 40 9.18 -23.24 1.11
CA GLU A 40 7.96 -23.69 0.44
C GLU A 40 6.69 -23.18 1.12
N GLY A 41 5.56 -23.21 0.40
CA GLY A 41 4.25 -22.79 0.93
C GLY A 41 4.06 -21.28 0.99
N VAL A 42 4.95 -20.53 0.33
CA VAL A 42 4.86 -19.09 0.11
C VAL A 42 3.96 -18.81 -1.09
N ARG A 43 2.99 -17.92 -0.91
CA ARG A 43 2.19 -17.32 -1.98
C ARG A 43 3.08 -16.36 -2.77
N THR A 44 3.01 -16.39 -4.09
CA THR A 44 3.81 -15.48 -4.93
C THR A 44 2.98 -14.45 -5.67
N ARG A 45 1.65 -14.55 -5.61
CA ARG A 45 0.71 -13.62 -6.27
C ARG A 45 -0.18 -12.98 -5.22
N PHE A 46 -0.02 -11.69 -4.98
CA PHE A 46 -0.74 -10.96 -3.93
C PHE A 46 -1.74 -9.96 -4.52
N PRO A 47 -2.86 -9.69 -3.83
CA PRO A 47 -3.80 -8.68 -4.28
C PRO A 47 -3.22 -7.27 -4.08
N GLU A 48 -3.74 -6.32 -4.86
CA GLU A 48 -3.39 -4.89 -4.76
C GLU A 48 -3.74 -4.32 -3.38
N ALA A 49 -4.73 -4.91 -2.71
CA ALA A 49 -5.19 -4.63 -1.35
C ALA A 49 -4.14 -4.59 -0.25
N GLY A 50 -3.01 -5.26 -0.46
CA GLY A 50 -2.05 -5.55 0.61
C GLY A 50 -2.00 -7.04 0.93
N MET A 51 -0.90 -7.44 1.57
CA MET A 51 -0.75 -8.76 2.20
C MET A 51 -1.43 -8.75 3.59
N PRO A 52 -1.85 -9.92 4.13
CA PRO A 52 -2.25 -10.02 5.53
C PRO A 52 -1.16 -9.48 6.45
N LEU A 53 -1.49 -8.44 7.22
CA LEU A 53 -0.60 -7.86 8.23
C LEU A 53 -0.88 -8.56 9.56
N ASP A 54 0.13 -9.23 10.12
CA ASP A 54 0.00 -9.91 11.41
C ASP A 54 0.20 -8.95 12.56
N TRP A 55 1.26 -8.15 12.49
CA TRP A 55 1.57 -7.15 13.50
C TRP A 55 2.39 -5.99 12.93
N GLU A 56 2.29 -4.86 13.61
CA GLU A 56 3.09 -3.65 13.39
C GLU A 56 3.61 -3.17 14.75
N HIS A 57 4.85 -2.69 14.79
CA HIS A 57 5.41 -2.08 16.00
C HIS A 57 6.09 -0.75 15.67
N PRO A 58 5.91 0.32 16.48
CA PRO A 58 6.63 1.58 16.33
C PRO A 58 8.15 1.41 16.36
N LEU A 59 8.84 2.13 15.48
CA LEU A 59 10.29 2.11 15.29
C LEU A 59 10.81 3.55 15.15
N GLY A 60 12.08 3.78 15.45
CA GLY A 60 12.80 5.01 15.13
C GLY A 60 13.38 5.02 13.71
N GLY A 61 14.06 6.10 13.37
CA GLY A 61 14.69 6.26 12.05
C GLY A 61 15.84 5.27 11.81
N GLY A 62 16.10 4.92 10.55
CA GLY A 62 17.19 4.01 10.21
C GLY A 62 17.16 3.47 8.78
N TYR A 63 18.19 2.71 8.42
CA TYR A 63 18.29 1.99 7.14
C TYR A 63 18.49 0.48 7.35
N SER A 64 18.66 0.05 8.60
CA SER A 64 18.87 -1.35 8.97
C SER A 64 17.68 -2.21 8.55
N GLY A 65 17.94 -3.17 7.67
CA GLY A 65 17.01 -4.29 7.47
C GLY A 65 16.89 -5.15 8.73
N PRO A 66 15.79 -5.91 8.90
CA PRO A 66 15.66 -6.90 9.96
C PRO A 66 16.46 -8.18 9.69
N SER A 67 16.77 -8.92 10.75
CA SER A 67 17.21 -10.32 10.70
C SER A 67 16.24 -11.18 11.50
N VAL A 68 15.96 -12.40 11.06
CA VAL A 68 14.98 -13.28 11.70
C VAL A 68 15.61 -14.62 12.00
N VAL A 69 15.74 -14.99 13.27
CA VAL A 69 16.35 -16.27 13.69
C VAL A 69 15.64 -16.81 14.91
N GLY A 70 15.30 -18.10 14.88
CA GLY A 70 14.87 -18.83 16.08
C GLY A 70 13.66 -18.20 16.77
N GLY A 71 12.68 -17.76 15.97
CA GLY A 71 11.45 -17.15 16.45
C GLY A 71 11.57 -15.68 16.88
N LYS A 72 12.68 -15.00 16.56
CA LYS A 72 12.88 -13.58 16.92
C LYS A 72 13.22 -12.74 15.70
N VAL A 73 12.77 -11.49 15.70
CA VAL A 73 13.13 -10.46 14.72
C VAL A 73 14.08 -9.47 15.39
N PHE A 74 15.25 -9.25 14.81
CA PHE A 74 16.26 -8.30 15.27
C PHE A 74 16.39 -7.13 14.30
N VAL A 75 16.38 -5.90 14.81
CA VAL A 75 16.48 -4.69 13.99
C VAL A 75 17.15 -3.56 14.78
N MET A 76 17.76 -2.61 14.08
CA MET A 76 18.34 -1.42 14.69
C MET A 76 17.58 -0.16 14.28
N ASP A 77 17.49 0.80 15.19
CA ASP A 77 16.94 2.12 14.92
C ASP A 77 17.67 3.23 15.68
N ARG A 78 17.22 4.47 15.49
CA ARG A 78 17.73 5.64 16.18
C ARG A 78 16.60 6.47 16.80
N LEU A 79 16.84 6.91 18.03
CA LEU A 79 16.03 7.87 18.75
C LEU A 79 16.76 9.21 18.80
N ALA A 80 16.23 10.19 18.08
CA ALA A 80 16.76 11.54 18.05
C ALA A 80 15.66 12.57 17.82
N LYS A 81 15.89 13.79 18.30
CA LYS A 81 15.04 14.92 17.93
C LYS A 81 15.28 15.29 16.46
N PRO A 82 14.27 15.84 15.75
CA PRO A 82 14.48 16.39 14.42
C PRO A 82 15.63 17.38 14.43
N TYR A 83 16.57 17.20 13.49
CA TYR A 83 17.70 18.12 13.33
C TYR A 83 17.35 19.17 12.27
N GLU A 84 17.29 20.44 12.70
CA GLU A 84 17.12 21.56 11.79
C GLU A 84 18.50 22.15 11.45
N PRO A 85 19.00 21.93 10.22
CA PRO A 85 20.24 22.58 9.81
C PRO A 85 20.02 24.10 9.73
N GLY A 86 20.98 24.88 10.21
CA GLY A 86 21.03 26.32 9.94
C GLY A 86 21.22 26.62 8.44
N LYS A 87 21.45 27.90 8.07
CA LYS A 87 21.82 28.23 6.69
C LYS A 87 23.16 27.58 6.33
N VAL A 88 23.15 26.57 5.47
CA VAL A 88 24.37 25.90 5.00
C VAL A 88 24.71 26.28 3.57
N GLN A 89 25.99 26.55 3.30
CA GLN A 89 26.53 26.76 1.96
C GLN A 89 27.16 25.46 1.44
N GLY A 90 26.91 25.11 0.18
CA GLY A 90 27.47 23.93 -0.48
C GLY A 90 26.45 22.85 -0.82
N ASN A 91 26.92 21.69 -1.27
CA ASN A 91 26.06 20.56 -1.61
C ASN A 91 25.61 19.85 -0.31
N PRO A 92 24.31 19.81 0.02
CA PRO A 92 23.80 19.20 1.26
C PRO A 92 24.14 17.72 1.41
N ASN A 93 24.46 17.03 0.32
CA ASN A 93 24.85 15.62 0.34
C ASN A 93 26.23 15.33 0.97
N PHE A 94 26.97 16.37 1.35
CA PHE A 94 28.34 16.27 1.90
C PHE A 94 28.55 17.15 3.13
N ILE A 95 27.48 17.63 3.75
CA ILE A 95 27.55 18.49 4.94
C ILE A 95 27.40 17.62 6.17
N ARG A 96 28.48 17.51 6.95
CA ARG A 96 28.51 16.82 8.23
C ARG A 96 28.03 17.72 9.36
N ALA A 97 27.39 17.12 10.37
CA ALA A 97 26.98 17.80 11.60
C ALA A 97 27.13 16.87 12.79
N GLU A 98 27.28 17.45 13.99
CA GLU A 98 27.20 16.69 15.24
C GLU A 98 25.75 16.70 15.72
N ILE A 99 25.12 15.52 15.76
CA ILE A 99 23.69 15.37 16.02
C ILE A 99 23.50 14.40 17.19
N PRO A 100 23.11 14.89 18.37
CA PRO A 100 22.84 14.03 19.52
C PRO A 100 21.74 13.00 19.22
N GLY A 101 21.85 11.81 19.82
CA GLY A 101 20.87 10.75 19.68
C GLY A 101 21.38 9.44 20.26
N GLN A 102 20.47 8.47 20.36
CA GLN A 102 20.75 7.12 20.82
C GLN A 102 20.44 6.13 19.70
N GLU A 103 21.25 5.09 19.56
CA GLU A 103 20.92 3.93 18.73
C GLU A 103 20.36 2.80 19.60
N ARG A 104 19.51 1.96 19.00
CA ARG A 104 18.96 0.77 19.65
C ARG A 104 19.20 -0.47 18.82
N VAL A 105 19.40 -1.59 19.49
CA VAL A 105 19.21 -2.94 18.95
C VAL A 105 18.00 -3.52 19.66
N MET A 106 17.01 -3.98 18.90
CA MET A 106 15.76 -4.51 19.46
C MET A 106 15.54 -5.93 18.99
N ALA A 107 14.87 -6.73 19.82
CA ALA A 107 14.37 -8.04 19.47
C ALA A 107 12.86 -8.13 19.73
N PHE A 108 12.13 -8.63 18.75
CA PHE A 108 10.70 -8.89 18.82
C PHE A 108 10.42 -10.38 18.73
N ASP A 109 9.35 -10.84 19.34
CA ASP A 109 8.78 -12.16 19.08
C ASP A 109 8.22 -12.18 17.65
N VAL A 110 8.57 -13.19 16.86
CA VAL A 110 8.21 -13.23 15.44
C VAL A 110 6.71 -13.37 15.20
N THR A 111 5.98 -13.99 16.14
CA THR A 111 4.56 -14.30 15.98
C THR A 111 3.68 -13.16 16.48
N THR A 112 4.04 -12.57 17.62
CA THR A 112 3.21 -11.56 18.28
C THR A 112 3.62 -10.12 17.95
N GLY A 113 4.88 -9.90 17.56
CA GLY A 113 5.45 -8.56 17.44
C GLY A 113 5.79 -7.91 18.78
N ASP A 114 5.66 -8.63 19.89
CA ASP A 114 5.98 -8.12 21.22
C ASP A 114 7.47 -7.85 21.36
N LEU A 115 7.81 -6.69 21.91
CA LEU A 115 9.19 -6.35 22.24
C LEU A 115 9.69 -7.27 23.36
N LEU A 116 10.69 -8.10 23.04
CA LEU A 116 11.33 -9.02 23.99
C LEU A 116 12.41 -8.32 24.80
N TRP A 117 13.25 -7.54 24.13
CA TRP A 117 14.30 -6.74 24.75
C TRP A 117 14.78 -5.62 23.82
N GLU A 118 15.36 -4.59 24.41
CA GLU A 118 16.11 -3.56 23.70
C GLU A 118 17.45 -3.28 24.40
N HIS A 119 18.48 -3.02 23.60
CA HIS A 119 19.77 -2.51 24.05
C HIS A 119 19.97 -1.11 23.47
N ARG A 120 20.17 -0.11 24.34
CA ARG A 120 20.33 1.31 24.00
C ARG A 120 21.73 1.81 24.34
N TYR A 121 22.30 2.65 23.49
CA TYR A 121 23.56 3.35 23.75
C TYR A 121 23.58 4.74 23.11
N GLU A 122 24.39 5.64 23.70
CA GLU A 122 24.64 6.97 23.15
C GLU A 122 25.42 6.87 21.83
N ALA A 123 24.92 7.55 20.81
CA ALA A 123 25.53 7.57 19.48
C ALA A 123 25.31 8.96 18.84
N PRO A 124 26.05 9.99 19.27
CA PRO A 124 26.03 11.28 18.61
C PRO A 124 26.57 11.12 17.19
N TYR A 125 25.76 11.45 16.19
CA TYR A 125 26.15 11.28 14.80
C TYR A 125 27.07 12.38 14.36
N THR A 126 28.13 12.03 13.64
CA THR A 126 29.08 12.96 13.01
C THR A 126 29.01 12.93 11.49
N THR A 127 28.11 12.13 10.91
CA THR A 127 27.92 11.91 9.47
C THR A 127 27.21 13.06 8.75
N VAL A 128 26.99 12.90 7.43
CA VAL A 128 26.18 13.85 6.64
C VAL A 128 24.76 13.97 7.19
N TYR A 129 24.36 15.19 7.57
CA TYR A 129 23.11 15.42 8.32
C TYR A 129 21.85 14.95 7.57
N LEU A 130 21.85 15.06 6.23
CA LEU A 130 20.71 14.66 5.38
C LEU A 130 20.42 13.15 5.49
N TYR A 131 21.45 12.35 5.77
CA TYR A 131 21.38 10.90 5.87
C TYR A 131 21.49 10.40 7.32
N ALA A 132 21.50 11.31 8.30
CA ALA A 132 21.75 11.01 9.71
C ALA A 132 20.51 10.51 10.47
N ILE A 133 19.68 9.68 9.82
CA ILE A 133 18.39 9.26 10.39
C ILE A 133 18.51 8.01 11.27
N GLY A 134 19.53 7.17 11.07
CA GLY A 134 19.75 5.99 11.92
C GLY A 134 20.74 4.96 11.38
N PRO A 135 20.87 3.81 12.07
CA PRO A 135 21.84 2.76 11.77
C PRO A 135 21.56 2.09 10.41
N ARG A 136 22.61 1.60 9.76
CA ARG A 136 22.56 1.07 8.38
C ARG A 136 22.78 -0.43 8.26
N CYS A 137 23.51 -1.01 9.22
CA CYS A 137 23.80 -2.43 9.21
C CYS A 137 22.63 -3.23 9.77
N THR A 138 22.04 -4.10 8.97
CA THR A 138 21.27 -5.26 9.44
C THR A 138 22.10 -6.05 10.46
N PRO A 139 21.57 -6.34 11.67
CA PRO A 139 22.23 -7.20 12.65
C PRO A 139 22.57 -8.58 12.08
N THR A 140 23.78 -9.08 12.32
CA THR A 140 24.14 -10.45 11.94
C THR A 140 23.93 -11.37 13.12
N VAL A 141 23.08 -12.39 12.97
CA VAL A 141 22.76 -13.35 14.03
C VAL A 141 23.42 -14.68 13.72
N SER A 142 24.13 -15.24 14.70
CA SER A 142 24.74 -16.56 14.58
C SER A 142 24.68 -17.27 15.92
N ALA A 143 24.02 -18.43 15.96
CA ALA A 143 23.71 -19.14 17.21
C ALA A 143 23.03 -18.19 18.22
N GLU A 144 23.53 -18.10 19.45
CA GLU A 144 22.98 -17.27 20.53
C GLU A 144 23.54 -15.84 20.56
N GLN A 145 24.17 -15.37 19.49
CA GLN A 145 24.85 -14.07 19.43
C GLN A 145 24.33 -13.19 18.30
N VAL A 146 24.14 -11.91 18.59
CA VAL A 146 23.75 -10.85 17.66
C VAL A 146 24.91 -9.86 17.55
N TYR A 147 25.42 -9.66 16.33
CA TYR A 147 26.48 -8.70 16.02
C TYR A 147 25.86 -7.48 15.37
N ALA A 148 25.86 -6.36 16.09
CA ALA A 148 25.23 -5.11 15.68
C ALA A 148 26.29 -4.02 15.52
N LEU A 149 26.36 -3.41 14.33
CA LEU A 149 27.31 -2.34 14.01
C LEU A 149 26.56 -1.02 13.77
N GLY A 150 26.70 -0.09 14.71
CA GLY A 150 26.12 1.25 14.66
C GLY A 150 26.75 2.17 13.62
N ALA A 151 26.07 3.27 13.26
CA ALA A 151 26.53 4.20 12.22
C ALA A 151 27.88 4.87 12.55
N GLU A 152 28.17 5.05 13.84
CA GLU A 152 29.42 5.64 14.34
C GLU A 152 30.47 4.58 14.70
N GLY A 153 30.26 3.31 14.33
CA GLY A 153 31.27 2.25 14.51
C GLY A 153 31.25 1.56 15.88
N HIS A 154 30.16 1.70 16.64
CA HIS A 154 29.91 0.92 17.84
C HIS A 154 29.52 -0.52 17.44
N LEU A 155 30.42 -1.47 17.65
CA LEU A 155 30.18 -2.88 17.41
C LEU A 155 29.84 -3.58 18.73
N HIS A 156 28.63 -4.13 18.80
CA HIS A 156 28.17 -4.89 19.96
C HIS A 156 27.97 -6.36 19.60
N CYS A 157 28.43 -7.25 20.47
CA CYS A 157 27.97 -8.64 20.50
C CYS A 157 27.00 -8.80 21.66
N LEU A 158 25.74 -9.09 21.33
CA LEU A 158 24.66 -9.24 22.29
C LEU A 158 24.21 -10.70 22.37
N LYS A 159 23.76 -11.13 23.54
CA LYS A 159 23.10 -12.43 23.70
C LYS A 159 21.69 -12.38 23.11
N ALA A 160 21.41 -13.20 22.10
CA ALA A 160 20.18 -13.17 21.31
C ALA A 160 18.90 -13.32 22.14
N SER A 161 18.95 -14.04 23.26
CA SER A 161 17.81 -14.26 24.16
C SER A 161 17.49 -13.10 25.10
N THR A 162 18.44 -12.19 25.37
CA THR A 162 18.30 -11.21 26.48
C THR A 162 18.73 -9.79 26.14
N GLY A 163 19.50 -9.59 25.05
CA GLY A 163 20.12 -8.30 24.73
C GLY A 163 21.32 -7.95 25.61
N GLU A 164 21.76 -8.85 26.49
CA GLU A 164 22.95 -8.65 27.31
C GLU A 164 24.20 -8.49 26.44
N VAL A 165 24.99 -7.44 26.69
CA VAL A 165 26.26 -7.19 26.00
C VAL A 165 27.29 -8.22 26.47
N LEU A 166 27.71 -9.10 25.57
CA LEU A 166 28.78 -10.06 25.82
C LEU A 166 30.14 -9.40 25.68
N TRP A 167 30.29 -8.53 24.67
CA TRP A 167 31.43 -7.65 24.48
C TRP A 167 31.06 -6.51 23.54
N ALA A 168 31.83 -5.42 23.57
CA ALA A 168 31.66 -4.26 22.70
C ALA A 168 33.01 -3.69 22.25
N ARG A 169 33.02 -3.06 21.08
CA ARG A 169 34.19 -2.40 20.47
C ARG A 169 33.74 -1.07 19.85
N HIS A 170 34.63 -0.08 19.80
CA HIS A 170 34.38 1.18 19.11
C HIS A 170 35.45 1.35 18.03
N LEU A 171 35.13 0.91 16.80
CA LEU A 171 36.11 0.71 15.73
C LEU A 171 36.92 1.98 15.41
N PRO A 172 36.33 3.19 15.32
CA PRO A 172 37.09 4.43 15.19
C PRO A 172 38.14 4.65 16.27
N ALA A 173 37.78 4.46 17.54
CA ALA A 173 38.71 4.67 18.65
C ALA A 173 39.76 3.56 18.74
N ASP A 174 39.37 2.31 18.54
CA ASP A 174 40.24 1.14 18.65
C ASP A 174 41.37 1.16 17.61
N TYR A 175 41.07 1.66 16.40
CA TYR A 175 42.00 1.64 15.26
C TYR A 175 42.51 3.03 14.85
N GLY A 176 42.06 4.10 15.52
CA GLY A 176 42.48 5.46 15.21
C GLY A 176 42.03 5.95 13.83
N VAL A 177 40.80 5.60 13.43
CA VAL A 177 40.23 5.92 12.11
C VAL A 177 39.04 6.88 12.22
N ALA A 178 38.72 7.56 11.13
CA ALA A 178 37.55 8.44 11.06
C ALA A 178 36.28 7.66 10.69
N VAL A 179 35.13 8.13 11.18
CA VAL A 179 33.82 7.62 10.76
C VAL A 179 33.59 7.93 9.28
N PRO A 180 33.17 6.94 8.45
CA PRO A 180 32.89 7.15 7.03
C PRO A 180 31.90 8.30 6.78
N GLU A 181 31.94 8.89 5.57
CA GLU A 181 31.12 10.06 5.20
C GLU A 181 29.63 9.88 5.49
N TRP A 182 29.09 8.71 5.12
CA TRP A 182 27.71 8.31 5.39
C TRP A 182 27.59 7.28 6.52
N GLY A 183 28.57 7.19 7.41
CA GLY A 183 28.60 6.23 8.52
C GLY A 183 28.90 4.79 8.09
N TYR A 184 29.06 3.91 9.07
CA TYR A 184 29.25 2.48 8.81
C TYR A 184 27.98 1.85 8.24
N ALA A 185 28.11 1.11 7.13
CA ALA A 185 27.03 0.39 6.47
C ALA A 185 27.41 -1.03 6.03
N ALA A 186 28.68 -1.43 6.20
CA ALA A 186 29.16 -2.76 5.87
C ALA A 186 28.81 -3.73 7.01
N HIS A 187 27.75 -4.52 6.81
CA HIS A 187 27.28 -5.54 7.74
C HIS A 187 28.41 -6.48 8.19
N PRO A 188 28.56 -6.78 9.50
CA PRO A 188 29.54 -7.74 9.99
C PRO A 188 29.32 -9.14 9.39
N LEU A 189 30.39 -9.80 8.95
CA LEU A 189 30.35 -11.18 8.45
C LEU A 189 30.82 -12.15 9.53
N VAL A 190 30.03 -13.16 9.86
CA VAL A 190 30.46 -14.24 10.77
C VAL A 190 30.95 -15.45 9.95
N VAL A 191 32.20 -15.86 10.18
CA VAL A 191 32.81 -17.04 9.56
C VAL A 191 33.46 -17.91 10.63
N GLY A 192 32.84 -19.05 10.93
CA GLY A 192 33.30 -19.92 12.02
C GLY A 192 33.32 -19.16 13.35
N ASP A 193 34.52 -19.06 13.95
CA ASP A 193 34.74 -18.36 15.22
C ASP A 193 35.17 -16.89 15.05
N GLN A 194 34.97 -16.32 13.87
CA GLN A 194 35.40 -14.97 13.52
C GLN A 194 34.20 -14.08 13.19
N VAL A 195 34.29 -12.81 13.56
CA VAL A 195 33.45 -11.72 13.02
C VAL A 195 34.35 -10.74 12.28
N ILE A 196 34.06 -10.52 11.01
CA ILE A 196 34.88 -9.73 10.09
C ILE A 196 34.14 -8.43 9.79
N CYS A 197 34.81 -7.30 10.01
CA CYS A 197 34.27 -5.95 9.86
C CYS A 197 35.13 -5.09 8.94
N MET A 198 34.47 -4.24 8.17
CA MET A 198 35.12 -3.13 7.47
C MET A 198 35.35 -2.00 8.48
N VAL A 199 36.60 -1.59 8.69
CA VAL A 199 36.99 -0.58 9.68
C VAL A 199 37.49 0.69 8.99
N GLY A 200 38.42 0.54 8.04
CA GLY A 200 39.12 1.64 7.38
C GLY A 200 40.54 1.81 7.92
N GLY A 201 41.30 2.75 7.37
CA GLY A 201 42.66 3.07 7.83
C GLY A 201 43.78 2.23 7.20
N ASP A 202 45.01 2.61 7.54
CA ASP A 202 46.22 1.93 7.08
C ASP A 202 46.44 0.63 7.86
N GLY A 203 46.63 -0.48 7.14
CA GLY A 203 46.78 -1.82 7.70
C GLY A 203 45.55 -2.39 8.42
N SER A 204 44.43 -1.67 8.41
CA SER A 204 43.23 -1.94 9.22
C SER A 204 41.93 -1.84 8.45
N THR A 205 41.95 -1.72 7.12
CA THR A 205 40.72 -1.56 6.32
C THR A 205 39.70 -2.66 6.59
N VAL A 206 40.17 -3.90 6.77
CA VAL A 206 39.35 -5.02 7.23
C VAL A 206 40.00 -5.66 8.45
N VAL A 207 39.18 -5.99 9.43
CA VAL A 207 39.60 -6.61 10.69
C VAL A 207 38.73 -7.83 10.97
N SER A 208 39.38 -8.91 11.38
CA SER A 208 38.74 -10.08 11.96
C SER A 208 38.92 -10.09 13.47
N LEU A 209 37.82 -10.24 14.17
CA LEU A 209 37.76 -10.38 15.62
C LEU A 209 37.31 -11.78 15.99
N ASP A 210 37.74 -12.26 17.14
CA ASP A 210 37.16 -13.43 17.78
C ASP A 210 35.69 -13.18 18.12
N ARG A 211 34.81 -14.07 17.67
CA ARG A 211 33.36 -13.87 17.78
C ARG A 211 32.83 -13.90 19.22
N HIS A 212 33.59 -14.46 20.17
CA HIS A 212 33.17 -14.66 21.56
C HIS A 212 33.76 -13.61 22.50
N THR A 213 34.92 -13.05 22.17
CA THR A 213 35.66 -12.12 23.03
C THR A 213 35.82 -10.72 22.43
N GLY A 214 35.70 -10.58 21.11
CA GLY A 214 35.95 -9.32 20.40
C GLY A 214 37.44 -8.98 20.24
N GLU A 215 38.35 -9.90 20.58
CA GLU A 215 39.79 -9.72 20.42
C GLU A 215 40.21 -9.80 18.95
N GLU A 216 41.16 -8.96 18.53
CA GLU A 216 41.68 -8.98 17.15
C GLU A 216 42.40 -10.31 16.87
N ARG A 217 41.97 -10.99 15.79
CA ARG A 217 42.64 -12.18 15.26
C ARG A 217 43.60 -11.84 14.13
N TRP A 218 43.17 -10.98 13.21
CA TRP A 218 44.01 -10.42 12.17
C TRP A 218 43.39 -9.14 11.59
N ARG A 219 44.22 -8.33 10.95
CA ARG A 219 43.82 -7.16 10.16
C ARG A 219 44.55 -7.12 8.83
N SER A 220 43.98 -6.48 7.82
CA SER A 220 44.53 -6.45 6.47
C SER A 220 44.09 -5.23 5.68
N LEU A 221 44.81 -4.99 4.58
CA LEU A 221 44.60 -3.92 3.60
C LEU A 221 44.77 -2.49 4.16
N SER A 222 44.99 -1.54 3.26
CA SER A 222 45.17 -0.13 3.58
C SER A 222 44.30 0.74 2.66
N SER A 223 43.40 1.52 3.26
CA SER A 223 42.48 2.43 2.60
C SER A 223 41.75 3.26 3.65
N ASP A 224 41.80 4.58 3.53
CA ASP A 224 41.02 5.52 4.35
C ASP A 224 39.51 5.47 4.06
N LYS A 225 39.14 4.84 2.93
CA LYS A 225 37.77 4.64 2.49
C LYS A 225 37.40 3.15 2.60
N PRO A 226 36.89 2.69 3.76
CA PRO A 226 36.50 1.30 3.94
C PRO A 226 35.43 0.85 2.95
N GLY A 227 34.67 1.78 2.38
CA GLY A 227 33.51 1.47 1.55
C GLY A 227 32.27 1.14 2.40
N TYR A 228 31.20 0.75 1.74
CA TYR A 228 29.89 0.49 2.37
C TYR A 228 29.42 -0.95 2.12
N CYS A 229 30.21 -1.74 1.40
CA CYS A 229 29.91 -3.10 1.02
C CYS A 229 30.32 -4.07 2.14
N PRO A 230 29.43 -4.99 2.56
CA PRO A 230 29.79 -6.02 3.52
C PRO A 230 30.84 -7.00 2.92
N PRO A 231 31.76 -7.54 3.74
CA PRO A 231 32.58 -8.67 3.31
C PRO A 231 31.71 -9.92 3.08
N SER A 232 32.15 -10.80 2.18
CA SER A 232 31.46 -12.07 1.91
C SER A 232 32.44 -13.23 1.81
N GLN A 233 32.00 -14.43 2.17
CA GLN A 233 32.79 -15.65 2.02
C GLN A 233 32.36 -16.40 0.75
N VAL A 234 33.33 -16.74 -0.10
CA VAL A 234 33.10 -17.43 -1.37
C VAL A 234 34.17 -18.49 -1.64
N THR A 235 33.88 -19.39 -2.57
CA THR A 235 34.90 -20.31 -3.12
C THR A 235 35.28 -19.86 -4.54
N LEU A 236 36.55 -19.53 -4.75
CA LEU A 236 37.10 -19.08 -6.04
C LEU A 236 38.39 -19.83 -6.33
N GLY A 237 38.50 -20.40 -7.54
CA GLY A 237 39.65 -21.25 -7.90
C GLY A 237 39.86 -22.41 -6.94
N GLY A 238 38.77 -22.98 -6.40
CA GLY A 238 38.81 -24.06 -5.41
C GLY A 238 39.26 -23.65 -3.99
N ARG A 239 39.44 -22.35 -3.73
CA ARG A 239 39.87 -21.82 -2.42
C ARG A 239 38.77 -21.02 -1.76
N GLN A 240 38.61 -21.21 -0.44
CA GLN A 240 37.81 -20.32 0.39
C GLN A 240 38.50 -18.95 0.49
N GLN A 241 37.76 -17.88 0.18
CA GLN A 241 38.26 -16.51 0.20
C GLN A 241 37.23 -15.60 0.88
N VAL A 242 37.71 -14.60 1.62
CA VAL A 242 36.89 -13.46 2.03
C VAL A 242 37.04 -12.38 0.97
N LEU A 243 35.95 -12.07 0.26
CA LEU A 243 35.92 -10.95 -0.67
C LEU A 243 35.68 -9.66 0.09
N VAL A 244 36.54 -8.68 -0.20
CA VAL A 244 36.48 -7.33 0.36
C VAL A 244 36.50 -6.33 -0.78
N TRP A 245 35.47 -5.50 -0.87
CA TRP A 245 35.41 -4.39 -1.82
C TRP A 245 35.33 -3.05 -1.09
N HIS A 246 36.50 -2.42 -0.92
CA HIS A 246 36.63 -1.12 -0.29
C HIS A 246 36.64 0.01 -1.34
N GLY A 247 36.81 1.26 -0.92
CA GLY A 247 36.66 2.44 -1.78
C GLY A 247 37.68 2.59 -2.92
N GLU A 248 38.64 1.68 -3.04
CA GLU A 248 39.71 1.75 -4.05
C GLU A 248 39.96 0.44 -4.80
N ALA A 249 39.79 -0.70 -4.14
CA ALA A 249 40.11 -2.00 -4.73
C ALA A 249 39.19 -3.11 -4.25
N LEU A 250 39.13 -4.17 -5.07
CA LEU A 250 38.54 -5.46 -4.76
C LEU A 250 39.69 -6.43 -4.42
N ALA A 251 39.55 -7.18 -3.34
CA ALA A 251 40.55 -8.15 -2.90
C ALA A 251 39.90 -9.46 -2.46
N GLY A 252 40.61 -10.57 -2.72
CA GLY A 252 40.32 -11.89 -2.16
C GLY A 252 41.34 -12.23 -1.08
N LEU A 253 40.87 -12.42 0.15
CA LEU A 253 41.72 -12.64 1.32
C LEU A 253 41.63 -14.07 1.81
N ASN A 254 42.71 -14.59 2.39
CA ASN A 254 42.69 -15.84 3.12
C ASN A 254 41.88 -15.70 4.42
N PRO A 255 40.79 -16.47 4.63
CA PRO A 255 39.92 -16.33 5.79
C PRO A 255 40.61 -16.57 7.15
N SER A 256 41.74 -17.27 7.17
CA SER A 256 42.44 -17.65 8.41
C SER A 256 43.41 -16.57 8.92
N ASN A 257 43.96 -15.75 8.03
CA ASN A 257 45.05 -14.83 8.38
C ASN A 257 44.99 -13.47 7.67
N GLY A 258 43.95 -13.21 6.89
CA GLY A 258 43.73 -11.94 6.20
C GLY A 258 44.69 -11.62 5.06
N ARG A 259 45.67 -12.48 4.76
CA ARG A 259 46.64 -12.20 3.69
C ARG A 259 45.93 -12.19 2.34
N PRO A 260 46.14 -11.18 1.48
CA PRO A 260 45.55 -11.15 0.17
C PRO A 260 46.12 -12.26 -0.70
N PHE A 261 45.24 -13.03 -1.33
CA PHE A 261 45.61 -13.84 -2.49
C PHE A 261 45.85 -12.92 -3.68
N TRP A 262 44.96 -11.96 -3.90
CA TRP A 262 45.01 -11.00 -4.99
C TRP A 262 44.31 -9.70 -4.62
N ARG A 263 44.64 -8.63 -5.34
CA ARG A 263 44.03 -7.31 -5.24
C ARG A 263 44.00 -6.67 -6.63
N VAL A 264 42.87 -6.08 -7.00
CA VAL A 264 42.66 -5.41 -8.29
C VAL A 264 41.99 -4.05 -8.08
N ASP A 265 42.37 -3.07 -8.90
CA ASP A 265 41.78 -1.74 -8.83
C ASP A 265 40.29 -1.79 -9.20
N ALA A 266 39.45 -1.26 -8.32
CA ALA A 266 38.01 -1.27 -8.44
C ALA A 266 37.43 -0.04 -7.72
N LYS A 267 37.75 1.15 -8.24
CA LYS A 267 37.49 2.43 -7.58
C LYS A 267 36.14 3.05 -8.01
N PRO A 268 35.08 2.97 -7.19
CA PRO A 268 33.84 3.70 -7.43
C PRO A 268 34.00 5.19 -7.08
N LEU A 269 33.05 6.00 -7.53
CA LEU A 269 33.00 7.41 -7.18
C LEU A 269 32.74 7.59 -5.68
N TYR A 270 33.39 8.58 -5.05
CA TYR A 270 33.31 8.88 -3.61
C TYR A 270 33.64 7.70 -2.65
N GLY A 271 34.29 6.64 -3.14
CA GLY A 271 34.55 5.43 -2.34
C GLY A 271 33.27 4.62 -2.04
N MET A 272 32.19 4.87 -2.79
CA MET A 272 30.91 4.19 -2.62
C MET A 272 30.90 2.80 -3.27
N SER A 273 31.65 1.86 -2.69
CA SER A 273 31.47 0.42 -2.94
C SER A 273 30.25 -0.04 -2.17
N ILE A 274 29.14 -0.34 -2.85
CA ILE A 274 27.84 -0.55 -2.20
C ILE A 274 27.30 -1.96 -2.47
N GLY A 275 27.08 -2.32 -3.74
CA GLY A 275 26.50 -3.63 -4.07
C GLY A 275 27.41 -4.77 -3.65
N LEU A 276 26.86 -5.76 -2.95
CA LEU A 276 27.61 -6.96 -2.55
C LEU A 276 28.04 -7.73 -3.80
N PRO A 277 29.35 -8.04 -3.97
CA PRO A 277 29.87 -8.72 -5.15
C PRO A 277 29.08 -9.99 -5.50
N ARG A 278 28.77 -10.16 -6.79
CA ARG A 278 28.08 -11.34 -7.31
C ARG A 278 29.08 -12.26 -7.99
N VAL A 279 29.02 -13.55 -7.68
CA VAL A 279 30.00 -14.54 -8.16
C VAL A 279 29.31 -15.54 -9.08
N PHE A 280 29.81 -15.66 -10.31
CA PHE A 280 29.41 -16.68 -11.27
C PHE A 280 30.65 -17.44 -11.72
N GLU A 281 30.78 -18.71 -11.36
CA GLU A 281 32.01 -19.48 -11.55
C GLU A 281 33.22 -18.76 -10.90
N ASN A 282 34.19 -18.30 -11.70
CA ASN A 282 35.34 -17.51 -11.27
C ASN A 282 35.23 -16.02 -11.67
N HIS A 283 34.05 -15.56 -12.07
CA HIS A 283 33.74 -14.17 -12.36
C HIS A 283 33.17 -13.47 -11.14
N ILE A 284 33.66 -12.29 -10.81
CA ILE A 284 33.17 -11.44 -9.72
C ILE A 284 32.67 -10.13 -10.32
N HIS A 285 31.37 -9.89 -10.23
CA HIS A 285 30.75 -8.63 -10.60
C HIS A 285 30.62 -7.69 -9.41
N VAL A 286 30.95 -6.41 -9.62
CA VAL A 286 30.77 -5.34 -8.64
C VAL A 286 30.02 -4.16 -9.27
N MET A 287 29.16 -3.52 -8.49
CA MET A 287 28.37 -2.37 -8.90
C MET A 287 28.34 -1.30 -7.80
N GLY A 288 28.59 -0.05 -8.17
CA GLY A 288 28.72 1.07 -7.23
C GLY A 288 28.08 2.33 -7.75
N PHE A 289 28.21 3.39 -6.95
CA PHE A 289 27.56 4.67 -7.22
C PHE A 289 27.93 5.26 -8.59
N ASN A 290 26.96 5.99 -9.19
CA ASN A 290 27.10 6.76 -10.42
C ASN A 290 27.63 5.95 -11.63
N ARG A 291 26.94 4.82 -11.92
CA ARG A 291 27.16 3.99 -13.13
C ARG A 291 28.49 3.21 -13.14
N PHE A 292 29.16 3.08 -11.98
CA PHE A 292 30.31 2.18 -11.89
C PHE A 292 29.85 0.73 -11.87
N SER A 293 30.35 -0.06 -12.83
CA SER A 293 30.24 -1.51 -12.80
C SER A 293 31.43 -2.16 -13.50
N ALA A 294 31.82 -3.34 -13.03
CA ALA A 294 32.92 -4.11 -13.57
C ALA A 294 32.78 -5.59 -13.22
N THR A 295 33.32 -6.46 -14.06
CA THR A 295 33.52 -7.88 -13.74
C THR A 295 35.02 -8.20 -13.77
N TYR A 296 35.46 -8.99 -12.79
CA TYR A 296 36.82 -9.48 -12.65
C TYR A 296 36.85 -10.99 -12.79
N GLN A 297 37.85 -11.51 -13.49
CA GLN A 297 38.10 -12.93 -13.62
C GLN A 297 39.21 -13.35 -12.66
N VAL A 298 38.92 -14.30 -11.78
CA VAL A 298 39.91 -14.95 -10.92
C VAL A 298 40.53 -16.12 -11.67
N ALA A 299 41.84 -16.28 -11.55
CA ALA A 299 42.55 -17.41 -12.13
C ALA A 299 42.05 -18.74 -11.54
N PRO A 300 42.14 -19.87 -12.28
CA PRO A 300 41.68 -21.18 -11.80
C PRO A 300 42.34 -21.65 -10.50
N ASP A 301 43.53 -21.14 -10.16
CA ASP A 301 44.24 -21.44 -8.91
C ASP A 301 43.80 -20.56 -7.73
N GLY A 302 42.97 -19.54 -7.96
CA GLY A 302 42.47 -18.61 -6.96
C GLY A 302 43.48 -17.56 -6.49
N LEU A 303 44.66 -17.44 -7.12
CA LEU A 303 45.79 -16.64 -6.62
C LEU A 303 46.02 -15.31 -7.36
N SER A 304 45.31 -15.08 -8.45
CA SER A 304 45.37 -13.81 -9.18
C SER A 304 44.00 -13.46 -9.76
N ALA A 305 43.77 -12.17 -10.02
CA ALA A 305 42.57 -11.71 -10.68
C ALA A 305 42.92 -10.58 -11.66
N HIS A 306 42.13 -10.44 -12.72
CA HIS A 306 42.22 -9.31 -13.65
C HIS A 306 40.83 -8.82 -14.03
N ARG A 307 40.72 -7.56 -14.45
CA ARG A 307 39.45 -7.01 -14.93
C ARG A 307 39.11 -7.65 -16.27
N LEU A 308 37.95 -8.28 -16.37
CA LEU A 308 37.43 -8.83 -17.61
C LEU A 308 36.76 -7.73 -18.45
N TRP A 309 35.92 -6.92 -17.80
CA TRP A 309 35.36 -5.70 -18.38
C TRP A 309 34.97 -4.71 -17.26
N GLY A 310 34.83 -3.43 -17.58
CA GLY A 310 34.37 -2.42 -16.62
C GLY A 310 34.80 -1.00 -16.99
N GLY A 311 34.08 -0.01 -16.49
CA GLY A 311 34.34 1.41 -16.76
C GLY A 311 33.61 1.99 -17.98
N ASP A 312 32.81 1.19 -18.68
CA ASP A 312 31.90 1.66 -19.74
C ASP A 312 30.48 1.78 -19.18
N VAL A 313 29.97 3.01 -19.08
CA VAL A 313 28.62 3.30 -18.57
C VAL A 313 27.49 2.78 -19.46
N ARG A 314 27.79 2.32 -20.69
CA ARG A 314 26.84 1.65 -21.59
C ARG A 314 26.74 0.15 -21.31
N LYS A 315 27.67 -0.41 -20.55
CA LYS A 315 27.69 -1.80 -20.11
C LYS A 315 27.29 -1.91 -18.64
N GLY A 316 26.89 -3.13 -18.24
CA GLY A 316 26.51 -3.47 -16.87
C GLY A 316 25.43 -2.56 -16.29
N MET A 317 25.46 -2.41 -14.98
CA MET A 317 24.54 -1.58 -14.20
C MET A 317 25.26 -1.06 -12.95
N GLY A 318 25.24 0.25 -12.73
CA GLY A 318 25.69 0.84 -11.48
C GLY A 318 24.48 1.26 -10.65
N GLY A 319 24.44 0.87 -9.38
CA GLY A 319 23.34 1.13 -8.46
C GLY A 319 23.71 2.13 -7.36
N VAL A 320 22.76 2.36 -6.45
CA VAL A 320 22.97 3.27 -5.31
C VAL A 320 22.83 2.55 -4.00
N LEU A 321 21.71 1.89 -3.71
CA LEU A 321 21.49 1.19 -2.43
C LEU A 321 20.98 -0.24 -2.61
N ASN A 322 21.45 -0.89 -3.66
CA ASN A 322 20.95 -2.17 -4.10
C ASN A 322 22.09 -3.09 -4.51
N THR A 323 21.79 -4.39 -4.45
CA THR A 323 22.64 -5.44 -4.99
C THR A 323 21.92 -6.13 -6.13
N ALA A 324 22.62 -6.41 -7.22
CA ALA A 324 22.06 -7.20 -8.33
C ALA A 324 21.72 -8.62 -7.87
N HIS A 325 20.55 -9.09 -8.29
CA HIS A 325 20.27 -10.52 -8.30
C HIS A 325 21.04 -11.16 -9.46
N LEU A 326 21.64 -12.32 -9.22
CA LEU A 326 22.38 -13.11 -10.22
C LEU A 326 21.65 -14.43 -10.39
N ASP A 327 21.17 -14.71 -11.61
CA ASP A 327 20.54 -15.99 -11.91
C ASP A 327 21.59 -17.12 -12.14
N PRO A 328 21.16 -18.40 -12.10
CA PRO A 328 22.05 -19.54 -12.34
C PRO A 328 22.70 -19.56 -13.72
N GLU A 329 22.19 -18.81 -14.70
CA GLU A 329 22.72 -18.73 -16.04
C GLU A 329 23.78 -17.63 -16.21
N GLY A 330 23.94 -16.73 -15.24
CA GLY A 330 24.94 -15.67 -15.25
C GLY A 330 24.41 -14.31 -15.70
N TYR A 331 23.11 -14.06 -15.64
CA TYR A 331 22.51 -12.76 -15.88
C TYR A 331 22.22 -12.03 -14.57
N LEU A 332 22.48 -10.72 -14.61
CA LEU A 332 22.34 -9.80 -13.50
C LEU A 332 21.08 -8.96 -13.68
N TYR A 333 20.30 -8.81 -12.62
CA TYR A 333 19.08 -8.00 -12.60
C TYR A 333 19.12 -6.98 -11.48
N SER A 334 19.01 -5.69 -11.81
CA SER A 334 19.06 -4.64 -10.78
C SER A 334 18.61 -3.26 -11.26
N ALA A 335 18.22 -2.43 -10.31
CA ALA A 335 18.10 -0.99 -10.52
C ALA A 335 19.48 -0.37 -10.80
N GLY A 336 19.53 0.61 -11.69
CA GLY A 336 20.73 1.37 -11.98
C GLY A 336 20.48 2.83 -12.34
N GLY A 337 21.56 3.51 -12.73
CA GLY A 337 21.54 4.93 -13.05
C GLY A 337 20.56 5.31 -14.17
N GLY A 338 19.91 6.46 -14.05
CA GLY A 338 18.97 6.97 -15.06
C GLY A 338 17.54 6.41 -14.96
N GLN A 339 17.15 5.88 -13.79
CA GLN A 339 15.79 5.38 -13.51
C GLN A 339 15.44 4.11 -14.28
N TRP A 340 16.43 3.26 -14.51
CA TRP A 340 16.27 2.02 -15.27
C TRP A 340 16.58 0.81 -14.40
N PHE A 341 15.76 -0.22 -14.57
CA PHE A 341 16.03 -1.59 -14.15
C PHE A 341 16.59 -2.36 -15.34
N TYR A 342 17.70 -3.07 -15.14
CA TYR A 342 18.50 -3.67 -16.20
C TYR A 342 18.56 -5.18 -16.08
N CYS A 343 18.64 -5.87 -17.21
CA CYS A 343 19.28 -7.18 -17.32
C CYS A 343 20.61 -7.05 -18.07
N ALA A 344 21.69 -7.62 -17.54
CA ALA A 344 22.99 -7.69 -18.24
C ALA A 344 23.69 -9.03 -18.01
N ASP A 345 24.48 -9.47 -18.98
CA ASP A 345 25.30 -10.68 -18.86
C ASP A 345 26.58 -10.37 -18.07
N ILE A 346 26.88 -11.16 -17.03
CA ILE A 346 28.06 -10.97 -16.19
C ILE A 346 29.38 -11.09 -16.97
N ARG A 347 29.39 -11.88 -18.06
CA ARG A 347 30.60 -12.29 -18.79
C ARG A 347 31.13 -11.18 -19.69
N ASP A 348 30.27 -10.35 -20.27
CA ASP A 348 30.67 -9.29 -21.21
C ASP A 348 30.09 -7.89 -20.91
N GLY A 349 29.18 -7.81 -19.94
CA GLY A 349 28.49 -6.59 -19.52
C GLY A 349 27.41 -6.11 -20.49
N ARG A 350 27.06 -6.90 -21.52
CA ARG A 350 26.06 -6.51 -22.51
C ARG A 350 24.68 -6.52 -21.86
N ARG A 351 23.98 -5.38 -21.93
CA ARG A 351 22.58 -5.25 -21.51
C ARG A 351 21.69 -6.02 -22.49
N ARG A 352 20.79 -6.84 -21.95
CA ARG A 352 19.77 -7.58 -22.72
C ARG A 352 18.55 -6.69 -22.94
N TRP A 353 18.09 -6.05 -21.87
CA TRP A 353 16.99 -5.11 -21.87
C TRP A 353 17.11 -4.11 -20.73
N GLN A 354 16.30 -3.05 -20.78
CA GLN A 354 16.07 -2.11 -19.69
C GLN A 354 14.59 -1.72 -19.63
N THR A 355 14.05 -1.51 -18.44
CA THR A 355 12.67 -1.04 -18.20
C THR A 355 12.64 -0.16 -16.95
N ASP A 356 11.73 0.80 -16.85
CA ASP A 356 11.53 1.62 -15.65
C ASP A 356 10.32 1.16 -14.81
N GLN A 357 9.53 0.19 -15.30
CA GLN A 357 8.30 -0.27 -14.66
C GLN A 357 8.44 -0.71 -13.18
N PRO A 358 9.51 -1.43 -12.76
CA PRO A 358 9.67 -1.82 -11.36
C PRO A 358 9.94 -0.63 -10.41
N LEU A 359 10.42 0.48 -10.96
CA LEU A 359 10.90 1.64 -10.23
C LEU A 359 9.84 2.76 -10.16
N GLN A 360 8.79 2.62 -10.95
CA GLN A 360 7.59 3.43 -10.81
C GLN A 360 6.76 2.94 -9.61
N ASN A 361 6.02 3.84 -8.97
CA ASN A 361 4.99 3.45 -8.01
C ASN A 361 3.76 2.88 -8.74
N ARG A 362 2.76 2.39 -8.00
CA ARG A 362 1.47 1.89 -8.51
C ARG A 362 0.69 2.90 -9.35
N TYR A 363 0.97 4.20 -9.20
CA TYR A 363 0.38 5.29 -9.98
C TYR A 363 1.19 5.66 -11.23
N ARG A 364 2.26 4.91 -11.52
CA ARG A 364 3.19 5.14 -12.63
C ARG A 364 4.04 6.41 -12.49
N ASP A 365 4.14 6.96 -11.29
CA ASP A 365 5.08 8.04 -10.97
C ASP A 365 6.48 7.49 -10.73
N ARG A 366 7.49 8.29 -11.08
CA ARG A 366 8.89 7.93 -10.86
C ARG A 366 9.40 8.47 -9.54
N SER A 367 10.22 7.68 -8.84
CA SER A 367 10.92 8.10 -7.63
C SER A 367 11.99 9.16 -7.88
N GLY A 368 12.46 9.38 -9.12
CA GLY A 368 13.55 10.31 -9.43
C GLY A 368 14.92 9.62 -9.54
N ASP A 369 15.99 10.38 -9.74
CA ASP A 369 17.34 9.81 -9.92
C ASP A 369 17.81 9.05 -8.67
N TRP A 370 18.61 8.00 -8.88
CA TRP A 370 19.10 7.03 -7.88
C TRP A 370 18.04 6.07 -7.31
N PRO A 371 17.34 5.31 -8.18
CA PRO A 371 16.37 4.32 -7.72
C PRO A 371 17.06 3.19 -6.94
N SER A 372 16.39 2.68 -5.92
CA SER A 372 16.72 1.41 -5.28
C SER A 372 15.62 0.37 -5.52
N ALA A 373 16.07 -0.89 -5.62
CA ALA A 373 15.20 -2.04 -5.71
C ALA A 373 15.95 -3.26 -5.16
N PHE A 374 15.40 -3.91 -4.14
CA PHE A 374 15.90 -5.19 -3.64
C PHE A 374 15.21 -6.32 -4.40
N THR A 375 15.99 -7.19 -5.04
CA THR A 375 15.49 -8.25 -5.92
C THR A 375 15.75 -9.62 -5.31
N PHE A 376 14.70 -10.43 -5.14
CA PHE A 376 14.76 -11.75 -4.51
C PHE A 376 14.20 -12.84 -5.41
N HIS A 377 14.93 -13.94 -5.59
CA HIS A 377 14.42 -15.10 -6.34
C HIS A 377 13.77 -16.13 -5.41
N HIS A 378 12.69 -16.76 -5.88
CA HIS A 378 11.98 -17.80 -5.15
C HIS A 378 11.93 -19.09 -5.97
N PRO A 379 12.98 -19.95 -5.87
CA PRO A 379 13.12 -21.17 -6.65
C PRO A 379 11.92 -22.12 -6.62
N PRO A 380 11.20 -22.32 -5.48
CA PRO A 380 10.04 -23.21 -5.46
C PRO A 380 8.94 -22.81 -6.46
N SER A 381 8.80 -21.52 -6.75
CA SER A 381 7.83 -21.00 -7.73
C SER A 381 8.43 -20.65 -9.10
N GLY A 382 9.75 -20.36 -9.16
CA GLY A 382 10.41 -19.73 -10.30
C GLY A 382 10.19 -18.22 -10.42
N ASP A 383 9.41 -17.60 -9.52
CA ASP A 383 9.17 -16.16 -9.52
C ASP A 383 10.34 -15.38 -8.90
N THR A 384 10.39 -14.09 -9.23
CA THR A 384 11.26 -13.10 -8.62
C THR A 384 10.43 -11.99 -8.00
N PHE A 385 10.83 -11.51 -6.83
CA PHE A 385 10.22 -10.41 -6.13
C PHE A 385 11.11 -9.17 -6.19
N ILE A 386 10.50 -8.01 -6.37
CA ILE A 386 11.18 -6.71 -6.32
C ILE A 386 10.52 -5.87 -5.24
N TYR A 387 11.33 -5.40 -4.28
CA TYR A 387 10.93 -4.43 -3.26
C TYR A 387 11.56 -3.07 -3.57
N ASN A 388 10.73 -2.09 -3.95
CA ASN A 388 11.20 -0.81 -4.50
C ASN A 388 11.23 0.34 -3.46
N ASP A 389 11.76 1.50 -3.85
CA ASP A 389 11.83 2.71 -3.01
C ASP A 389 10.46 3.17 -2.46
N HIS A 390 9.36 2.80 -3.12
CA HIS A 390 8.00 3.19 -2.71
C HIS A 390 7.44 2.27 -1.64
N GLY A 391 8.20 1.25 -1.19
CA GLY A 391 7.74 0.26 -0.22
C GLY A 391 6.72 -0.74 -0.78
N GLU A 392 6.75 -0.92 -2.11
CA GLU A 392 5.91 -1.87 -2.82
C GLU A 392 6.63 -3.20 -3.01
N TRP A 393 5.89 -4.30 -2.90
CA TRP A 393 6.32 -5.65 -3.20
C TRP A 393 5.72 -6.09 -4.53
N ILE A 394 6.60 -6.38 -5.49
CA ILE A 394 6.24 -6.68 -6.87
C ILE A 394 6.63 -8.12 -7.17
N SER A 395 5.66 -8.96 -7.57
CA SER A 395 5.96 -10.30 -8.09
C SER A 395 6.15 -10.24 -9.59
N THR A 396 7.20 -10.89 -10.07
CA THR A 396 7.68 -10.77 -11.44
C THR A 396 8.26 -12.10 -11.96
N THR A 397 8.32 -12.25 -13.27
CA THR A 397 9.27 -13.16 -13.92
C THR A 397 10.38 -12.31 -14.53
N LEU A 398 11.64 -12.60 -14.16
CA LEU A 398 12.81 -12.00 -14.78
C LEU A 398 13.53 -13.06 -15.62
N THR A 399 13.72 -12.77 -16.91
CA THR A 399 14.54 -13.61 -17.79
C THR A 399 15.43 -12.73 -18.67
N PRO A 400 16.41 -13.30 -19.37
CA PRO A 400 17.22 -12.57 -20.35
C PRO A 400 16.40 -12.01 -21.53
N GLU A 401 15.18 -12.49 -21.75
CA GLU A 401 14.26 -12.07 -22.80
C GLU A 401 13.41 -10.87 -22.37
N GLY A 402 13.08 -10.73 -21.08
CA GLY A 402 12.29 -9.61 -20.60
C GLY A 402 11.94 -9.59 -19.12
N TYR A 403 11.09 -8.62 -18.81
CA TYR A 403 10.46 -8.39 -17.51
C TYR A 403 8.95 -8.60 -17.66
N GLU A 404 8.37 -9.44 -16.81
CA GLU A 404 6.91 -9.62 -16.70
C GLU A 404 6.48 -9.33 -15.26
N GLU A 405 5.58 -8.36 -15.07
CA GLU A 405 4.98 -8.07 -13.76
C GLU A 405 3.70 -8.88 -13.60
N HIS A 406 3.60 -9.66 -12.52
CA HIS A 406 2.42 -10.44 -12.21
C HIS A 406 1.44 -9.71 -11.32
N CYS A 407 1.95 -9.08 -10.26
CA CYS A 407 1.17 -8.32 -9.31
C CYS A 407 2.06 -7.37 -8.50
N ARG A 408 1.43 -6.37 -7.89
CA ARG A 408 2.07 -5.35 -7.06
C ARG A 408 1.21 -5.06 -5.85
N THR A 409 1.83 -4.91 -4.69
CA THR A 409 1.15 -4.65 -3.43
C THR A 409 1.95 -3.69 -2.55
N GLN A 410 1.28 -2.77 -1.87
CA GLN A 410 1.94 -1.81 -0.97
C GLN A 410 2.17 -2.48 0.39
N LEU A 411 3.42 -2.60 0.83
CA LEU A 411 3.72 -3.13 2.17
C LEU A 411 3.98 -2.04 3.18
N ILE A 412 4.64 -0.95 2.81
CA ILE A 412 4.94 0.10 3.78
C ILE A 412 5.10 1.45 3.11
N GLU A 413 4.61 2.51 3.74
CA GLU A 413 4.69 3.84 3.16
C GLU A 413 6.12 4.39 3.25
N PRO A 414 6.61 5.10 2.23
CA PRO A 414 7.89 5.77 2.29
C PRO A 414 7.85 6.99 3.23
N THR A 415 8.85 7.13 4.10
CA THR A 415 8.91 8.18 5.13
C THR A 415 10.09 9.12 4.95
N HIS A 416 11.20 8.62 4.39
CA HIS A 416 12.44 9.39 4.32
C HIS A 416 12.47 10.29 3.09
N GLN A 417 12.67 11.60 3.30
CA GLN A 417 12.78 12.57 2.22
C GLN A 417 14.25 12.81 1.83
N VAL A 418 14.63 12.46 0.59
CA VAL A 418 15.93 12.79 0.00
C VAL A 418 15.73 13.60 -1.27
N GLY A 419 16.01 14.90 -1.20
CA GLY A 419 15.69 15.83 -2.28
C GLY A 419 14.18 15.94 -2.47
N ARG A 420 13.68 15.65 -3.69
CA ARG A 420 12.23 15.63 -3.99
C ARG A 420 11.58 14.25 -3.80
N ARG A 421 12.35 13.27 -3.34
CA ARG A 421 11.94 11.86 -3.29
C ARG A 421 11.57 11.49 -1.87
N ARG A 422 10.45 10.79 -1.72
CA ARG A 422 10.06 10.13 -0.48
C ARG A 422 10.26 8.63 -0.68
N LEU A 423 11.06 7.97 0.16
CA LEU A 423 11.54 6.61 -0.10
C LEU A 423 11.67 5.71 1.15
N VAL A 424 11.78 4.41 0.92
CA VAL A 424 12.13 3.36 1.90
C VAL A 424 13.47 2.73 1.51
N TRP A 425 14.50 2.94 2.33
CA TRP A 425 15.85 2.39 2.11
C TRP A 425 16.23 1.38 3.19
N SER A 426 15.44 0.31 3.29
CA SER A 426 15.73 -0.82 4.17
C SER A 426 15.46 -2.10 3.41
N ALA A 427 16.40 -3.05 3.43
CA ALA A 427 16.16 -4.37 2.88
C ALA A 427 15.13 -5.13 3.74
N PRO A 428 14.23 -5.92 3.12
CA PRO A 428 13.33 -6.81 3.86
C PRO A 428 14.07 -8.05 4.38
N ALA A 429 13.46 -8.73 5.35
CA ALA A 429 13.78 -10.13 5.68
C ALA A 429 12.63 -11.05 5.27
N LEU A 430 12.99 -12.27 4.87
CA LEU A 430 12.06 -13.28 4.37
C LEU A 430 12.28 -14.56 5.19
N ALA A 431 11.37 -14.86 6.11
CA ALA A 431 11.53 -15.99 7.02
C ALA A 431 10.18 -16.48 7.54
N ASN A 432 10.07 -17.77 7.82
CA ASN A 432 8.87 -18.39 8.40
C ASN A 432 7.58 -18.14 7.59
N ARG A 433 7.68 -17.99 6.26
CA ARG A 433 6.62 -17.58 5.33
C ARG A 433 6.11 -16.17 5.58
N HIS A 434 6.92 -15.31 6.18
CA HIS A 434 6.59 -13.91 6.42
C HIS A 434 7.58 -12.97 5.74
N ILE A 435 7.09 -11.77 5.45
CA ILE A 435 7.89 -10.65 4.94
C ILE A 435 7.96 -9.58 6.03
N PHE A 436 9.18 -9.24 6.42
CA PHE A 436 9.45 -8.21 7.43
C PHE A 436 10.01 -6.97 6.75
N VAL A 437 9.31 -5.84 6.88
CA VAL A 437 9.68 -4.55 6.29
C VAL A 437 9.64 -3.45 7.34
N ARG A 438 10.46 -2.41 7.18
CA ARG A 438 10.46 -1.25 8.08
C ARG A 438 10.65 0.07 7.34
N ASN A 439 10.07 1.12 7.87
CA ASN A 439 10.33 2.53 7.54
C ASN A 439 10.78 3.27 8.81
N ASP A 440 10.86 4.61 8.78
CA ASP A 440 11.43 5.39 9.89
C ASP A 440 10.50 5.53 11.10
N GLU A 441 9.32 4.91 11.03
CA GLU A 441 8.23 5.05 11.99
C GLU A 441 7.77 3.69 12.51
N VAL A 442 7.83 2.64 11.70
CA VAL A 442 7.29 1.30 12.03
C VAL A 442 8.08 0.15 11.40
N ILE A 443 7.99 -1.02 12.02
CA ILE A 443 8.28 -2.34 11.43
C ILE A 443 6.99 -3.14 11.31
N ARG A 444 6.83 -3.89 10.22
CA ARG A 444 5.66 -4.69 9.90
C ARG A 444 6.02 -6.13 9.57
N CYS A 445 5.16 -7.06 9.97
CA CYS A 445 5.21 -8.47 9.62
C CYS A 445 3.99 -8.85 8.78
N TYR A 446 4.24 -9.35 7.58
CA TYR A 446 3.20 -9.80 6.66
C TYR A 446 3.23 -11.31 6.49
N ASP A 447 2.08 -11.98 6.65
CA ASP A 447 1.96 -13.40 6.33
C ASP A 447 1.90 -13.59 4.81
N ALA A 448 2.87 -14.35 4.29
CA ALA A 448 2.96 -14.74 2.88
C ALA A 448 2.56 -16.21 2.67
N SER A 449 1.99 -16.88 3.67
CA SER A 449 1.56 -18.28 3.58
C SER A 449 0.41 -18.46 2.58
N SER A 450 0.46 -19.56 1.83
CA SER A 450 -0.60 -19.92 0.87
C SER A 450 -1.90 -20.40 1.53
N GLN A 451 -1.91 -20.59 2.85
CA GLN A 451 -3.03 -21.19 3.59
C GLN A 451 -3.78 -20.22 4.50
N HIS A 452 -3.38 -18.95 4.58
CA HIS A 452 -4.00 -17.98 5.49
C HIS A 452 -5.51 -17.79 5.18
N PRO A 453 -6.41 -17.78 6.17
CA PRO A 453 -7.86 -17.62 5.98
C PRO A 453 -8.25 -16.41 5.12
N ARG A 454 -7.59 -15.26 5.33
CA ARG A 454 -7.78 -14.03 4.51
C ARG A 454 -7.45 -14.22 3.03
N VAL A 455 -6.53 -15.13 2.69
CA VAL A 455 -6.19 -15.44 1.30
C VAL A 455 -7.37 -16.14 0.63
N GLN A 456 -7.95 -17.14 1.28
CA GLN A 456 -9.12 -17.87 0.76
C GLN A 456 -10.30 -16.92 0.52
N PHE A 457 -10.51 -15.98 1.46
CA PHE A 457 -11.49 -14.91 1.32
C PHE A 457 -11.22 -14.02 0.09
N GLN A 458 -10.00 -13.47 -0.03
CA GLN A 458 -9.62 -12.60 -1.14
C GLN A 458 -9.77 -13.32 -2.50
N GLU A 459 -9.42 -14.60 -2.57
CA GLU A 459 -9.59 -15.41 -3.77
C GLU A 459 -11.05 -15.64 -4.13
N ALA A 460 -11.92 -15.88 -3.15
CA ALA A 460 -13.36 -16.04 -3.37
C ALA A 460 -13.98 -14.76 -3.95
N VAL A 461 -13.65 -13.60 -3.37
CA VAL A 461 -14.12 -12.29 -3.85
C VAL A 461 -13.55 -11.99 -5.25
N THR A 462 -12.25 -12.23 -5.47
CA THR A 462 -11.60 -12.02 -6.77
C THR A 462 -12.24 -12.89 -7.85
N ARG A 463 -12.52 -14.16 -7.55
CA ARG A 463 -13.17 -15.10 -8.47
C ARG A 463 -14.56 -14.62 -8.86
N GLN A 464 -15.34 -14.11 -7.92
CA GLN A 464 -16.69 -13.58 -8.20
C GLN A 464 -16.65 -12.40 -9.17
N GLN A 465 -15.72 -11.46 -8.95
CA GLN A 465 -15.53 -10.31 -9.82
C GLN A 465 -15.04 -10.70 -11.23
N LYS A 466 -14.08 -11.63 -11.30
CA LYS A 466 -13.54 -12.13 -12.57
C LYS A 466 -14.62 -12.77 -13.43
N GLN A 467 -15.50 -13.57 -12.81
CA GLN A 467 -16.63 -14.18 -13.51
C GLN A 467 -17.57 -13.14 -14.14
N TRP A 468 -17.75 -11.97 -13.51
CA TRP A 468 -18.61 -10.92 -14.08
C TRP A 468 -18.02 -10.27 -15.33
N VAL A 469 -16.70 -10.08 -15.38
CA VAL A 469 -16.03 -9.61 -16.60
C VAL A 469 -16.05 -10.70 -17.68
N GLU A 470 -15.72 -11.94 -17.33
CA GLU A 470 -15.72 -13.08 -18.26
C GLU A 470 -17.11 -13.37 -18.87
N GLN A 471 -18.18 -13.07 -18.13
CA GLN A 471 -19.58 -13.21 -18.59
C GLN A 471 -20.14 -11.94 -19.22
N GLU A 472 -19.31 -10.90 -19.43
CA GLU A 472 -19.73 -9.57 -19.89
C GLU A 472 -20.89 -8.95 -19.10
N ARG A 473 -20.99 -9.27 -17.80
CA ARG A 473 -21.99 -8.64 -16.91
C ARG A 473 -21.59 -7.22 -16.54
N THR A 474 -20.29 -6.96 -16.44
CA THR A 474 -19.72 -5.65 -16.07
C THR A 474 -18.53 -5.32 -16.96
N PRO A 475 -18.32 -4.03 -17.31
CA PRO A 475 -17.03 -3.58 -17.84
C PRO A 475 -15.98 -3.57 -16.72
N SER A 476 -14.86 -2.88 -16.92
CA SER A 476 -13.84 -2.68 -15.90
C SER A 476 -14.45 -2.07 -14.64
N HIS A 477 -14.01 -2.57 -13.48
CA HIS A 477 -14.55 -2.16 -12.20
C HIS A 477 -13.55 -2.33 -11.06
N LEU A 478 -13.82 -1.65 -9.95
CA LEU A 478 -13.08 -1.73 -8.70
C LEU A 478 -14.01 -2.23 -7.60
N PHE A 479 -13.50 -3.11 -6.74
CA PHE A 479 -14.12 -3.41 -5.46
C PHE A 479 -13.10 -3.25 -4.35
N ARG A 480 -13.50 -2.59 -3.25
CA ARG A 480 -12.78 -2.53 -1.98
C ARG A 480 -13.68 -3.05 -0.86
N PHE A 481 -13.15 -3.93 -0.02
CA PHE A 481 -13.70 -4.30 1.27
C PHE A 481 -12.69 -3.93 2.36
N SER A 482 -13.11 -3.11 3.32
CA SER A 482 -12.31 -2.67 4.46
C SER A 482 -13.00 -3.10 5.75
N ALA A 483 -12.23 -3.42 6.78
CA ALA A 483 -12.73 -3.70 8.12
C ALA A 483 -11.74 -3.14 9.15
N ARG A 484 -12.27 -2.49 10.20
CA ARG A 484 -11.49 -1.91 11.31
C ARG A 484 -10.37 -0.97 10.83
N GLY A 485 -10.65 -0.15 9.81
CA GLY A 485 -9.69 0.78 9.22
C GLY A 485 -8.60 0.13 8.37
N GLN A 486 -8.70 -1.17 8.07
CA GLN A 486 -7.75 -1.88 7.20
C GLN A 486 -8.42 -2.40 5.94
N VAL A 487 -7.78 -2.20 4.79
CA VAL A 487 -8.21 -2.77 3.52
C VAL A 487 -8.00 -4.29 3.54
N VAL A 488 -9.09 -5.04 3.67
CA VAL A 488 -9.07 -6.52 3.68
C VAL A 488 -8.89 -7.06 2.26
N HIS A 489 -9.63 -6.49 1.32
CA HIS A 489 -9.62 -6.84 -0.10
C HIS A 489 -9.78 -5.60 -0.96
N GLN A 490 -9.05 -5.56 -2.06
CA GLN A 490 -9.16 -4.55 -3.11
C GLN A 490 -8.64 -5.17 -4.39
N ALA A 491 -9.42 -5.06 -5.45
CA ALA A 491 -8.97 -5.47 -6.76
C ALA A 491 -9.61 -4.62 -7.86
N ALA A 492 -8.82 -4.40 -8.91
CA ALA A 492 -9.27 -3.91 -10.19
C ALA A 492 -9.49 -5.08 -11.15
N MET A 493 -10.69 -5.19 -11.70
CA MET A 493 -10.94 -6.06 -12.84
C MET A 493 -10.93 -5.23 -14.12
N GLN A 494 -10.10 -5.63 -15.06
CA GLN A 494 -10.02 -5.00 -16.37
C GLN A 494 -10.86 -5.79 -17.37
N SER A 495 -11.71 -5.10 -18.12
CA SER A 495 -12.33 -5.70 -19.29
C SER A 495 -11.33 -5.73 -20.45
N HIS A 496 -11.61 -6.57 -21.44
CA HIS A 496 -10.86 -6.62 -22.69
C HIS A 496 -11.58 -5.85 -23.83
N LEU A 497 -12.54 -4.99 -23.48
CA LEU A 497 -13.28 -4.17 -24.44
C LEU A 497 -12.37 -3.05 -24.97
N LYS A 498 -12.36 -2.84 -26.29
CA LYS A 498 -11.45 -1.89 -26.95
C LYS A 498 -11.57 -0.44 -26.45
N HIS A 499 -12.78 -0.01 -26.08
CA HIS A 499 -13.08 1.35 -25.62
C HIS A 499 -12.93 1.52 -24.11
N ASP A 500 -12.92 0.43 -23.37
CA ASP A 500 -12.89 0.45 -21.91
C ASP A 500 -11.46 0.55 -21.42
N ARG A 501 -11.24 1.42 -20.44
CA ARG A 501 -9.88 1.74 -19.98
C ARG A 501 -9.53 0.97 -18.72
N PRO A 502 -8.25 0.60 -18.53
CA PRO A 502 -7.84 0.00 -17.28
C PRO A 502 -8.15 0.92 -16.08
N VAL A 503 -8.81 0.37 -15.06
CA VAL A 503 -9.20 1.07 -13.83
C VAL A 503 -8.18 0.87 -12.72
N HIS A 504 -8.01 1.88 -11.88
CA HIS A 504 -7.16 1.86 -10.68
C HIS A 504 -7.74 2.81 -9.62
N GLY A 505 -7.15 2.85 -8.42
CA GLY A 505 -7.71 3.60 -7.28
C GLY A 505 -7.98 5.10 -7.50
N ARG A 506 -7.38 5.73 -8.52
CA ARG A 506 -7.53 7.14 -8.88
C ARG A 506 -8.37 7.40 -10.13
N THR A 507 -8.94 6.34 -10.73
CA THR A 507 -9.90 6.46 -11.82
C THR A 507 -11.15 7.19 -11.29
N LEU A 508 -11.62 8.19 -12.05
CA LEU A 508 -12.80 8.96 -11.70
C LEU A 508 -14.06 8.27 -12.22
N PHE A 509 -15.04 8.10 -11.35
CA PHE A 509 -16.35 7.56 -11.67
C PHE A 509 -17.43 8.61 -11.38
N PRO A 510 -18.46 8.71 -12.24
CA PRO A 510 -19.67 9.42 -11.88
C PRO A 510 -20.39 8.59 -10.81
N ILE A 511 -20.53 9.13 -9.60
CA ILE A 511 -21.10 8.37 -8.48
C ILE A 511 -22.62 8.53 -8.39
N TRP A 512 -23.20 9.45 -9.17
CA TRP A 512 -24.64 9.62 -9.29
C TRP A 512 -25.29 9.71 -7.90
N SER A 513 -26.30 8.88 -7.64
CA SER A 513 -27.08 8.90 -6.42
C SER A 513 -26.30 8.60 -5.13
N MET A 514 -25.05 8.10 -5.20
CA MET A 514 -24.15 8.08 -4.04
C MET A 514 -23.75 9.50 -3.56
N THR A 515 -24.07 10.55 -4.33
CA THR A 515 -24.00 11.96 -3.88
C THR A 515 -24.97 12.22 -2.71
N LYS A 516 -26.13 11.53 -2.68
CA LYS A 516 -27.20 11.79 -1.70
C LYS A 516 -26.76 11.59 -0.24
N PRO A 517 -26.06 10.50 0.13
CA PRO A 517 -25.42 10.37 1.43
C PRO A 517 -24.54 11.56 1.84
N ILE A 518 -23.72 12.09 0.93
CA ILE A 518 -22.81 13.20 1.20
C ILE A 518 -23.60 14.49 1.46
N THR A 519 -24.58 14.80 0.61
CA THR A 519 -25.44 15.98 0.80
C THR A 519 -26.31 15.84 2.05
N SER A 520 -26.80 14.65 2.36
CA SER A 520 -27.57 14.39 3.58
C SER A 520 -26.71 14.59 4.84
N LEU A 521 -25.45 14.15 4.82
CA LEU A 521 -24.50 14.42 5.89
C LEU A 521 -24.30 15.93 6.09
N ALA A 522 -24.08 16.68 5.01
CA ALA A 522 -23.92 18.13 5.06
C ALA A 522 -25.13 18.84 5.68
N VAL A 523 -26.34 18.42 5.31
CA VAL A 523 -27.59 18.92 5.92
C VAL A 523 -27.65 18.60 7.41
N MET A 524 -27.28 17.38 7.81
CA MET A 524 -27.30 16.98 9.22
C MET A 524 -26.19 17.66 10.05
N MET A 525 -25.06 18.04 9.44
CA MET A 525 -24.06 18.90 10.09
C MET A 525 -24.62 20.31 10.38
N LEU A 526 -25.49 20.84 9.51
CA LEU A 526 -26.18 22.12 9.76
C LEU A 526 -27.29 21.98 10.81
N TYR A 527 -27.94 20.81 10.87
CA TYR A 527 -28.87 20.45 11.94
C TYR A 527 -28.17 20.42 13.31
N GLU A 528 -26.99 19.79 13.43
CA GLU A 528 -26.20 19.80 14.68
C GLU A 528 -25.78 21.21 15.13
N ARG A 529 -25.64 22.14 14.17
CA ARG A 529 -25.34 23.56 14.44
C ARG A 529 -26.58 24.35 14.89
N GLY A 530 -27.75 23.71 14.96
CA GLY A 530 -29.01 24.32 15.37
C GLY A 530 -29.56 25.33 14.36
N LEU A 531 -29.25 25.18 13.06
CA LEU A 531 -29.73 26.11 12.03
C LEU A 531 -31.19 25.88 11.60
N PHE A 532 -31.72 24.68 11.85
CA PHE A 532 -33.11 24.30 11.60
C PHE A 532 -33.46 23.06 12.44
N GLU A 533 -34.74 22.79 12.62
CA GLU A 533 -35.27 21.52 13.11
C GLU A 533 -35.82 20.67 11.94
N LEU A 534 -35.77 19.34 12.06
CA LEU A 534 -36.16 18.42 10.98
C LEU A 534 -37.59 18.65 10.45
N ASP A 535 -38.48 19.14 11.30
CA ASP A 535 -39.90 19.36 10.98
C ASP A 535 -40.22 20.83 10.61
N ASP A 536 -39.20 21.69 10.51
CA ASP A 536 -39.34 23.07 10.03
C ASP A 536 -39.74 23.11 8.55
N SER A 537 -40.47 24.15 8.15
CA SER A 537 -40.86 24.34 6.77
C SER A 537 -39.70 24.83 5.92
N VAL A 538 -39.43 24.16 4.81
CA VAL A 538 -38.42 24.62 3.84
C VAL A 538 -38.83 25.90 3.11
N ALA A 539 -40.11 26.27 3.19
CA ALA A 539 -40.61 27.49 2.57
C ALA A 539 -40.04 28.76 3.21
N GLU A 540 -39.49 28.68 4.43
CA GLU A 540 -38.78 29.79 5.05
C GLU A 540 -37.51 30.17 4.27
N GLN A 541 -36.86 29.18 3.67
CA GLN A 541 -35.67 29.37 2.83
C GLN A 541 -36.02 29.44 1.34
N ILE A 542 -37.14 28.83 0.93
CA ILE A 542 -37.62 28.77 -0.45
C ILE A 542 -39.09 29.22 -0.52
N PRO A 543 -39.40 30.53 -0.44
CA PRO A 543 -40.77 31.02 -0.30
C PRO A 543 -41.75 30.55 -1.38
N THR A 544 -41.26 30.27 -2.60
CA THR A 544 -42.08 29.76 -3.71
C THR A 544 -42.67 28.38 -3.42
N PHE A 545 -42.06 27.59 -2.53
CA PHE A 545 -42.55 26.24 -2.19
C PHE A 545 -43.82 26.25 -1.33
N ALA A 546 -44.15 27.36 -0.66
CA ALA A 546 -45.41 27.50 0.06
C ALA A 546 -46.65 27.47 -0.86
N ALA A 547 -46.47 27.81 -2.15
CA ALA A 547 -47.55 27.92 -3.13
C ALA A 547 -47.67 26.69 -4.04
N LEU A 548 -46.84 25.66 -3.84
CA LEU A 548 -46.87 24.42 -4.62
C LEU A 548 -48.25 23.75 -4.57
N LYS A 549 -48.54 22.97 -5.61
CA LYS A 549 -49.79 22.21 -5.75
C LYS A 549 -49.48 20.72 -5.85
N VAL A 550 -50.44 19.90 -5.48
CA VAL A 550 -50.37 18.44 -5.59
C VAL A 550 -51.28 18.00 -6.73
N ARG A 551 -50.82 17.06 -7.55
CA ARG A 551 -51.65 16.40 -8.55
C ARG A 551 -52.60 15.43 -7.85
N GLY A 552 -53.89 15.73 -7.87
CA GLY A 552 -54.94 14.82 -7.40
C GLY A 552 -55.10 13.61 -8.33
N GLU A 553 -55.76 12.55 -7.83
CA GLU A 553 -55.99 11.31 -8.58
C GLU A 553 -56.81 11.53 -9.87
N ASP A 554 -57.69 12.54 -9.88
CA ASP A 554 -58.48 12.97 -11.04
C ASP A 554 -57.74 13.94 -11.97
N GLY A 555 -56.46 14.23 -11.69
CA GLY A 555 -55.63 15.20 -12.40
C GLY A 555 -55.83 16.66 -11.98
N SER A 556 -56.70 16.95 -11.00
CA SER A 556 -56.87 18.29 -10.44
C SER A 556 -55.62 18.76 -9.67
N LEU A 557 -55.49 20.07 -9.47
CA LEU A 557 -54.39 20.66 -8.69
C LEU A 557 -54.89 21.08 -7.30
N LEU A 558 -54.48 20.33 -6.29
CA LEU A 558 -54.86 20.53 -4.89
C LEU A 558 -53.83 21.39 -4.16
N PRO A 559 -54.22 22.19 -3.14
CA PRO A 559 -53.26 22.86 -2.26
C PRO A 559 -52.50 21.86 -1.40
N LEU A 560 -51.36 22.29 -0.84
CA LEU A 560 -50.65 21.53 0.18
C LEU A 560 -51.51 21.38 1.44
N ALA A 561 -51.64 20.16 1.95
CA ALA A 561 -52.28 19.87 3.23
C ALA A 561 -51.37 20.20 4.42
N ARG A 562 -50.05 20.21 4.19
CA ARG A 562 -48.99 20.58 5.15
C ARG A 562 -47.75 21.08 4.39
N PRO A 563 -46.89 21.90 5.00
CA PRO A 563 -45.65 22.33 4.35
C PRO A 563 -44.69 21.16 4.08
N ILE A 564 -43.84 21.30 3.06
CA ILE A 564 -42.66 20.45 2.89
C ILE A 564 -41.66 20.79 4.02
N THR A 565 -41.05 19.77 4.61
CA THR A 565 -40.08 19.90 5.72
C THR A 565 -38.74 19.29 5.32
N TYR A 566 -37.69 19.57 6.10
CA TYR A 566 -36.38 18.95 5.90
C TYR A 566 -36.45 17.41 6.00
N ARG A 567 -37.23 16.89 6.95
CA ARG A 567 -37.53 15.46 7.09
C ARG A 567 -38.14 14.88 5.81
N HIS A 568 -39.12 15.57 5.22
CA HIS A 568 -39.73 15.12 3.98
C HIS A 568 -38.73 15.03 2.82
N LEU A 569 -37.78 15.97 2.75
CA LEU A 569 -36.74 15.94 1.72
C LEU A 569 -35.72 14.81 1.95
N LEU A 570 -35.25 14.61 3.18
CA LEU A 570 -34.30 13.55 3.55
C LEU A 570 -34.86 12.13 3.33
N LEU A 571 -36.19 12.00 3.41
CA LEU A 571 -36.90 10.72 3.24
C LEU A 571 -37.51 10.52 1.85
N HIS A 572 -37.32 11.46 0.91
CA HIS A 572 -38.01 11.43 -0.38
C HIS A 572 -39.55 11.30 -0.25
N THR A 573 -40.14 11.92 0.78
CA THR A 573 -41.59 11.97 0.99
C THR A 573 -42.19 13.35 0.70
N SER A 574 -41.43 14.23 0.04
CA SER A 574 -41.87 15.58 -0.33
C SER A 574 -42.87 15.62 -1.49
N GLY A 575 -42.94 14.56 -2.30
CA GLY A 575 -43.72 14.52 -3.55
C GLY A 575 -43.02 15.14 -4.76
N ILE A 576 -41.79 15.65 -4.62
CA ILE A 576 -40.97 16.18 -5.72
C ILE A 576 -40.35 15.03 -6.51
N TYR A 577 -40.67 14.94 -7.82
CA TYR A 577 -40.18 13.89 -8.73
C TYR A 577 -39.08 14.42 -9.68
N ALA A 578 -39.46 15.07 -10.78
CA ALA A 578 -38.60 15.71 -11.80
C ALA A 578 -37.51 14.82 -12.43
N TYR A 579 -37.70 13.50 -12.42
CA TYR A 579 -36.87 12.52 -13.15
C TYR A 579 -37.64 11.89 -14.33
N ASP A 580 -38.61 12.59 -14.92
CA ASP A 580 -39.23 12.16 -16.18
C ASP A 580 -38.36 12.57 -17.39
N GLY A 581 -38.39 11.73 -18.42
CA GLY A 581 -37.50 11.83 -19.58
C GLY A 581 -36.17 11.09 -19.38
N SER A 582 -35.38 11.02 -20.44
CA SER A 582 -34.04 10.45 -20.46
C SER A 582 -33.27 11.08 -21.63
N PHE A 583 -32.02 10.68 -21.88
CA PHE A 583 -31.33 11.12 -23.09
C PHE A 583 -32.05 10.72 -24.40
N HIS A 584 -33.00 9.77 -24.36
CA HIS A 584 -33.83 9.34 -25.50
C HIS A 584 -35.27 9.87 -25.48
N ASP A 585 -35.72 10.46 -24.36
CA ASP A 585 -37.13 10.80 -24.14
C ASP A 585 -37.29 12.27 -23.72
N GLU A 586 -38.28 12.96 -24.28
CA GLU A 586 -38.66 14.30 -23.81
C GLU A 586 -39.19 14.22 -22.36
N GLY A 587 -38.80 15.19 -21.53
CA GLY A 587 -39.22 15.28 -20.13
C GLY A 587 -38.46 16.35 -19.35
N THR A 588 -38.84 16.54 -18.09
CA THR A 588 -38.29 17.57 -17.21
C THR A 588 -36.78 17.46 -17.04
N TRP A 589 -36.20 16.26 -17.10
CA TRP A 589 -34.75 16.04 -16.96
C TRP A 589 -33.93 16.82 -18.00
N LYS A 590 -34.42 16.89 -19.24
CA LYS A 590 -33.76 17.66 -20.30
C LYS A 590 -33.72 19.16 -19.97
N GLU A 591 -34.83 19.70 -19.48
CA GLU A 591 -34.88 21.11 -19.02
C GLU A 591 -33.91 21.35 -17.86
N VAL A 592 -33.80 20.40 -16.91
CA VAL A 592 -32.85 20.48 -15.79
C VAL A 592 -31.41 20.63 -16.31
N MET A 593 -31.01 19.83 -17.30
CA MET A 593 -29.65 19.84 -17.83
C MET A 593 -29.30 21.10 -18.66
N GLU A 594 -30.29 21.93 -18.99
CA GLU A 594 -30.13 23.22 -19.65
C GLU A 594 -30.03 24.41 -18.66
N LEU A 595 -30.26 24.18 -17.36
CA LEU A 595 -30.20 25.22 -16.34
C LEU A 595 -28.76 25.66 -16.02
N GLU A 596 -28.62 26.89 -15.51
CA GLU A 596 -27.34 27.48 -15.13
C GLU A 596 -26.97 27.24 -13.66
N ASP A 597 -27.97 27.22 -12.76
CA ASP A 597 -27.79 27.18 -11.31
C ASP A 597 -28.93 26.49 -10.55
N LEU A 598 -28.70 26.21 -9.26
CA LEU A 598 -29.71 25.61 -8.37
C LEU A 598 -30.91 26.53 -8.11
N GLU A 599 -30.75 27.85 -8.19
CA GLU A 599 -31.88 28.77 -8.03
C GLU A 599 -32.89 28.62 -9.18
N SER A 600 -32.39 28.49 -10.40
CA SER A 600 -33.19 28.23 -11.60
C SER A 600 -33.87 26.86 -11.51
N LEU A 601 -33.22 25.86 -10.90
CA LEU A 601 -33.84 24.57 -10.59
C LEU A 601 -35.01 24.76 -9.60
N MET A 602 -34.85 25.54 -8.54
CA MET A 602 -35.96 25.80 -7.60
C MET A 602 -37.14 26.48 -8.30
N ARG A 603 -36.89 27.37 -9.26
CA ARG A 603 -37.94 28.01 -10.07
C ARG A 603 -38.63 27.02 -11.01
N LEU A 604 -37.91 26.07 -11.59
CA LEU A 604 -38.48 24.99 -12.40
C LEU A 604 -39.36 24.08 -11.54
N LEU A 605 -38.84 23.59 -10.41
CA LEU A 605 -39.57 22.72 -9.50
C LEU A 605 -40.81 23.40 -8.90
N ALA A 606 -40.76 24.71 -8.64
CA ALA A 606 -41.92 25.48 -8.16
C ALA A 606 -43.10 25.54 -9.15
N ARG A 607 -42.88 25.19 -10.43
CA ARG A 607 -43.93 25.15 -11.47
C ARG A 607 -44.52 23.76 -11.66
N GLN A 608 -43.88 22.73 -11.11
CA GLN A 608 -44.31 21.34 -11.24
C GLN A 608 -45.21 20.95 -10.07
N PRO A 609 -46.35 20.29 -10.31
CA PRO A 609 -47.16 19.77 -9.22
C PRO A 609 -46.47 18.56 -8.57
N LEU A 610 -46.58 18.46 -7.25
CA LEU A 610 -46.13 17.31 -6.47
C LEU A 610 -46.97 16.07 -6.82
N GLN A 611 -46.37 14.89 -6.72
CA GLN A 611 -47.03 13.61 -7.04
C GLN A 611 -48.02 13.16 -5.96
N HIS A 612 -47.84 13.59 -4.72
CA HIS A 612 -48.69 13.30 -3.56
C HIS A 612 -48.48 14.38 -2.49
N GLN A 613 -49.27 14.40 -1.40
CA GLN A 613 -49.01 15.37 -0.34
C GLN A 613 -47.71 15.04 0.40
N PRO A 614 -47.00 16.06 0.93
CA PRO A 614 -45.81 15.82 1.75
C PRO A 614 -46.11 14.87 2.93
N GLY A 615 -45.30 13.82 3.06
CA GLY A 615 -45.39 12.80 4.11
C GLY A 615 -46.34 11.63 3.83
N GLU A 616 -47.10 11.63 2.73
CA GLU A 616 -48.07 10.54 2.45
C GLU A 616 -47.44 9.27 1.85
N ARG A 617 -46.38 9.43 1.06
CA ARG A 617 -45.78 8.34 0.28
C ARG A 617 -44.30 8.62 0.04
N TYR A 618 -43.51 7.58 -0.17
CA TYR A 618 -42.17 7.68 -0.75
C TYR A 618 -42.24 7.83 -2.28
N THR A 619 -41.54 8.84 -2.81
CA THR A 619 -41.30 9.03 -4.25
C THR A 619 -39.85 9.48 -4.44
N TYR A 620 -39.03 8.59 -5.00
CA TYR A 620 -37.65 8.92 -5.33
C TYR A 620 -37.60 10.03 -6.38
N GLY A 621 -36.83 11.08 -6.13
CA GLY A 621 -36.91 12.32 -6.89
C GLY A 621 -35.86 13.36 -6.50
N MET A 622 -35.94 14.56 -7.06
CA MET A 622 -34.98 15.66 -6.87
C MET A 622 -34.98 16.32 -5.47
N SER A 623 -35.56 15.69 -4.45
CA SER A 623 -35.57 16.20 -3.08
C SER A 623 -34.16 16.51 -2.55
N THR A 624 -33.15 15.71 -2.92
CA THR A 624 -31.77 15.94 -2.48
C THR A 624 -31.07 17.09 -3.20
N ALA A 625 -31.50 17.44 -4.42
CA ALA A 625 -31.04 18.66 -5.08
C ALA A 625 -31.58 19.92 -4.37
N VAL A 626 -32.83 19.86 -3.86
CA VAL A 626 -33.39 20.90 -2.99
C VAL A 626 -32.60 21.00 -1.68
N LEU A 627 -32.23 19.86 -1.07
CA LEU A 627 -31.34 19.85 0.10
C LEU A 627 -29.99 20.51 -0.19
N GLY A 628 -29.40 20.27 -1.37
CA GLY A 628 -28.21 20.96 -1.83
C GLY A 628 -28.38 22.48 -1.86
N TYR A 629 -29.48 22.98 -2.43
CA TYR A 629 -29.82 24.41 -2.41
C TYR A 629 -30.01 24.96 -0.99
N LEU A 630 -30.64 24.19 -0.10
CA LEU A 630 -30.83 24.60 1.30
C LEU A 630 -29.50 24.72 2.05
N VAL A 631 -28.51 23.86 1.76
CA VAL A 631 -27.14 24.03 2.28
C VAL A 631 -26.56 25.36 1.84
N GLU A 632 -26.78 25.79 0.58
CA GLU A 632 -26.29 27.09 0.12
C GLU A 632 -26.93 28.25 0.86
N ARG A 633 -28.27 28.20 1.03
CA ARG A 633 -29.04 29.23 1.72
C ARG A 633 -28.63 29.39 3.18
N LEU A 634 -28.46 28.27 3.89
CA LEU A 634 -28.16 28.26 5.32
C LEU A 634 -26.68 28.57 5.61
N SER A 635 -25.76 28.15 4.73
CA SER A 635 -24.32 28.33 4.95
C SER A 635 -23.74 29.61 4.33
N GLY A 636 -24.43 30.21 3.35
CA GLY A 636 -23.92 31.33 2.55
C GLY A 636 -22.79 30.95 1.59
N GLN A 637 -22.54 29.66 1.37
CA GLN A 637 -21.52 29.12 0.47
C GLN A 637 -22.19 28.34 -0.66
N THR A 638 -21.53 28.19 -1.82
CA THR A 638 -22.00 27.20 -2.81
C THR A 638 -21.91 25.79 -2.22
N LEU A 639 -22.71 24.86 -2.76
CA LEU A 639 -22.74 23.48 -2.25
C LEU A 639 -21.34 22.86 -2.29
N GLU A 640 -20.63 22.97 -3.41
CA GLU A 640 -19.27 22.46 -3.59
C GLU A 640 -18.29 23.03 -2.57
N ASN A 641 -18.32 24.34 -2.31
CA ASN A 641 -17.43 24.97 -1.33
C ASN A 641 -17.71 24.47 0.08
N PHE A 642 -18.99 24.33 0.45
CA PHE A 642 -19.36 23.78 1.75
C PHE A 642 -18.89 22.33 1.90
N LEU A 643 -19.19 21.46 0.92
CA LEU A 643 -18.77 20.06 0.96
C LEU A 643 -17.24 19.94 0.98
N THR A 644 -16.53 20.77 0.22
CA THR A 644 -15.07 20.78 0.17
C THR A 644 -14.48 21.08 1.54
N ARG A 645 -14.89 22.19 2.15
CA ARG A 645 -14.37 22.64 3.44
C ARG A 645 -14.74 21.73 4.61
N GLU A 646 -15.97 21.25 4.62
CA GLU A 646 -16.55 20.59 5.79
C GLU A 646 -16.41 19.06 5.74
N ILE A 647 -16.25 18.47 4.55
CA ILE A 647 -16.20 17.02 4.35
C ILE A 647 -14.93 16.60 3.59
N PHE A 648 -14.70 17.15 2.39
CA PHE A 648 -13.65 16.63 1.51
C PHE A 648 -12.24 16.91 2.01
N GLU A 649 -11.91 18.16 2.37
CA GLU A 649 -10.60 18.52 2.91
C GLU A 649 -10.29 17.80 4.23
N PRO A 650 -11.21 17.74 5.23
CA PRO A 650 -10.99 16.95 6.46
C PRO A 650 -10.72 15.47 6.22
N LEU A 651 -11.32 14.88 5.17
CA LEU A 651 -11.14 13.49 4.80
C LEU A 651 -10.01 13.28 3.78
N GLY A 652 -9.44 14.33 3.20
CA GLY A 652 -8.47 14.21 2.11
C GLY A 652 -9.06 13.67 0.80
N MET A 653 -10.34 13.96 0.52
CA MET A 653 -11.04 13.58 -0.72
C MET A 653 -10.74 14.58 -1.85
N VAL A 654 -9.50 14.58 -2.33
CA VAL A 654 -8.96 15.62 -3.22
C VAL A 654 -9.41 15.54 -4.68
N ASP A 655 -9.99 14.40 -5.08
CA ASP A 655 -10.45 14.10 -6.43
C ASP A 655 -12.00 14.07 -6.52
N THR A 656 -12.73 14.44 -5.44
CA THR A 656 -14.20 14.48 -5.39
C THR A 656 -14.72 15.88 -5.68
N GLN A 657 -15.53 16.04 -6.73
CA GLN A 657 -15.92 17.35 -7.27
C GLN A 657 -17.17 17.29 -8.17
N PHE A 658 -17.77 18.44 -8.48
CA PHE A 658 -18.90 18.55 -9.42
C PHE A 658 -18.49 18.86 -10.86
N GLY A 659 -17.32 19.45 -11.06
CA GLY A 659 -16.78 19.81 -12.38
C GLY A 659 -15.56 18.96 -12.75
N LEU A 660 -15.37 18.68 -14.05
CA LEU A 660 -14.17 18.01 -14.55
C LEU A 660 -13.29 19.00 -15.31
N SER A 661 -12.01 19.08 -14.95
CA SER A 661 -10.97 19.72 -15.78
C SER A 661 -10.63 18.87 -17.02
N GLU A 662 -9.82 19.39 -17.92
CA GLU A 662 -9.32 18.63 -19.07
C GLU A 662 -8.47 17.42 -18.63
N GLU A 663 -7.67 17.58 -17.57
CA GLU A 663 -6.88 16.49 -16.98
C GLU A 663 -7.77 15.43 -16.34
N ASP A 664 -8.83 15.84 -15.63
CA ASP A 664 -9.76 14.91 -14.99
C ASP A 664 -10.50 14.04 -16.01
N ARG A 665 -10.84 14.61 -17.18
CA ARG A 665 -11.46 13.83 -18.27
C ARG A 665 -10.55 12.70 -18.77
N GLN A 666 -9.23 12.85 -18.66
CA GLN A 666 -8.28 11.77 -18.97
C GLN A 666 -8.33 10.65 -17.93
N ARG A 667 -8.86 10.88 -16.73
CA ARG A 667 -9.03 9.86 -15.68
C ARG A 667 -10.48 9.37 -15.54
N PHE A 668 -11.44 10.04 -16.19
CA PHE A 668 -12.87 9.75 -16.11
C PHE A 668 -13.25 8.49 -16.90
N GLN A 669 -13.60 7.40 -16.22
CA GLN A 669 -13.80 6.09 -16.86
C GLN A 669 -14.81 6.17 -18.01
N PRO A 670 -14.59 5.61 -19.23
CA PRO A 670 -15.57 5.65 -20.31
C PRO A 670 -16.88 4.94 -19.96
N LEU A 671 -18.01 5.41 -20.52
CA LEU A 671 -19.31 4.76 -20.33
C LEU A 671 -19.39 3.50 -21.19
N SER A 672 -19.75 2.37 -20.59
CA SER A 672 -20.12 1.16 -21.32
C SER A 672 -21.63 0.95 -21.29
N VAL A 673 -22.24 0.91 -22.47
CA VAL A 673 -23.68 0.70 -22.67
C VAL A 673 -23.91 -0.75 -23.09
N TRP A 674 -24.70 -1.47 -22.30
CA TRP A 674 -25.14 -2.83 -22.58
C TRP A 674 -26.35 -2.80 -23.51
N GLU A 675 -26.18 -3.30 -24.72
CA GLU A 675 -27.21 -3.34 -25.76
C GLU A 675 -27.01 -4.59 -26.62
N GLN A 676 -28.09 -5.27 -27.02
CA GLN A 676 -28.02 -6.47 -27.89
C GLN A 676 -27.02 -7.53 -27.40
N ASP A 677 -27.06 -7.83 -26.10
CA ASP A 677 -26.21 -8.84 -25.44
C ASP A 677 -24.69 -8.61 -25.54
N HIS A 678 -24.24 -7.36 -25.71
CA HIS A 678 -22.83 -6.99 -25.63
C HIS A 678 -22.64 -5.54 -25.14
N PHE A 679 -21.41 -5.17 -24.80
CA PHE A 679 -21.05 -3.79 -24.46
C PHE A 679 -20.55 -2.99 -25.65
N ARG A 680 -21.07 -1.78 -25.82
CA ARG A 680 -20.53 -0.74 -26.69
C ARG A 680 -20.10 0.50 -25.91
N GLU A 681 -19.30 1.34 -26.56
CA GLU A 681 -18.96 2.67 -26.05
C GLU A 681 -20.23 3.55 -25.98
N GLY A 682 -20.39 4.26 -24.87
CA GLY A 682 -21.41 5.28 -24.70
C GLY A 682 -21.03 6.59 -25.37
N THR A 683 -22.04 7.37 -25.72
CA THR A 683 -21.93 8.70 -26.32
C THR A 683 -21.97 9.80 -25.24
N LEU A 684 -21.54 11.02 -25.59
CA LEU A 684 -21.63 12.17 -24.68
C LEU A 684 -23.07 12.54 -24.28
N VAL A 685 -24.07 12.16 -25.08
CA VAL A 685 -25.49 12.42 -24.75
C VAL A 685 -25.98 11.38 -23.73
N GLU A 686 -25.55 10.13 -23.87
CA GLU A 686 -25.81 9.02 -22.92
C GLU A 686 -25.18 9.24 -21.54
N ASP A 687 -24.20 10.15 -21.43
CA ASP A 687 -23.61 10.51 -20.14
C ASP A 687 -24.59 11.26 -19.23
N GLU A 688 -25.58 11.95 -19.82
CA GLU A 688 -26.63 12.77 -19.20
C GLU A 688 -26.14 13.94 -18.33
N LEU A 689 -25.06 13.77 -17.55
CA LEU A 689 -24.39 14.80 -16.76
C LEU A 689 -23.11 15.26 -17.44
N TYR A 690 -23.02 16.55 -17.77
CA TYR A 690 -21.89 17.09 -18.54
C TYR A 690 -20.65 17.42 -17.71
N TYR A 691 -20.77 17.56 -16.38
CA TYR A 691 -19.69 17.96 -15.45
C TYR A 691 -18.91 19.18 -15.94
N ARG A 692 -19.64 20.24 -16.35
CA ARG A 692 -19.03 21.49 -16.84
C ARG A 692 -18.24 22.14 -15.69
N SER A 693 -16.95 22.38 -15.92
CA SER A 693 -16.09 23.06 -14.94
C SER A 693 -16.67 24.43 -14.58
N GLY A 694 -16.81 24.71 -13.29
CA GLY A 694 -17.38 25.96 -12.77
C GLY A 694 -18.91 26.07 -12.84
N SER A 695 -19.64 24.99 -13.16
CA SER A 695 -21.11 24.99 -13.15
C SER A 695 -21.67 25.32 -11.76
N ALA A 696 -22.63 26.25 -11.70
CA ALA A 696 -23.40 26.54 -10.49
C ALA A 696 -24.58 25.57 -10.31
N LEU A 697 -24.90 24.74 -11.31
CA LEU A 697 -25.89 23.67 -11.23
C LEU A 697 -25.29 22.45 -10.52
N GLN A 698 -25.09 22.56 -9.20
CA GLN A 698 -24.44 21.55 -8.35
C GLN A 698 -25.49 20.61 -7.75
N LEU A 699 -25.92 19.61 -8.53
CA LEU A 699 -27.02 18.72 -8.14
C LEU A 699 -26.63 17.80 -6.97
N GLY A 700 -27.03 18.13 -5.75
CA GLY A 700 -26.78 17.32 -4.53
C GLY A 700 -27.39 15.91 -4.54
N GLY A 701 -28.17 15.56 -5.56
CA GLY A 701 -28.68 14.21 -5.76
C GLY A 701 -27.80 13.31 -6.62
N GLU A 702 -26.98 13.87 -7.52
CA GLU A 702 -26.33 13.07 -8.58
C GLU A 702 -25.04 13.66 -9.17
N GLY A 703 -24.66 14.88 -8.81
CA GLY A 703 -23.67 15.66 -9.54
C GLY A 703 -22.20 15.38 -9.23
N LEU A 704 -21.87 14.56 -8.23
CA LEU A 704 -20.47 14.30 -7.88
C LEU A 704 -19.83 13.23 -8.77
N VAL A 705 -18.56 13.45 -9.08
CA VAL A 705 -17.59 12.39 -9.41
C VAL A 705 -16.73 12.08 -8.18
N SER A 706 -16.20 10.87 -8.11
CA SER A 706 -15.26 10.47 -7.05
C SER A 706 -14.35 9.34 -7.52
N THR A 707 -13.36 9.01 -6.70
CA THR A 707 -12.46 7.86 -6.87
C THR A 707 -12.73 6.78 -5.81
N LEU A 708 -12.09 5.61 -5.96
CA LEU A 708 -12.09 4.56 -4.95
C LEU A 708 -11.45 5.04 -3.65
N GLU A 709 -10.34 5.79 -3.76
CA GLU A 709 -9.64 6.31 -2.58
C GLU A 709 -10.49 7.32 -1.81
N ASP A 710 -11.10 8.27 -2.50
CA ASP A 710 -11.85 9.33 -1.86
C ASP A 710 -13.14 8.83 -1.23
N TYR A 711 -13.96 8.11 -1.99
CA TYR A 711 -15.21 7.59 -1.44
C TYR A 711 -14.93 6.52 -0.37
N GLY A 712 -13.81 5.80 -0.48
CA GLY A 712 -13.32 4.91 0.58
C GLY A 712 -13.10 5.63 1.91
N ARG A 713 -12.51 6.84 1.91
CA ARG A 713 -12.33 7.64 3.13
C ARG A 713 -13.65 8.14 3.72
N PHE A 714 -14.64 8.44 2.88
CA PHE A 714 -16.00 8.71 3.33
C PHE A 714 -16.62 7.48 4.01
N CYS A 715 -16.46 6.29 3.42
CA CYS A 715 -16.91 5.04 4.03
C CYS A 715 -16.18 4.72 5.35
N ASP A 716 -14.87 4.92 5.43
CA ASP A 716 -14.09 4.77 6.67
C ASP A 716 -14.65 5.67 7.78
N MET A 717 -14.97 6.93 7.46
CA MET A 717 -15.55 7.87 8.43
C MET A 717 -16.91 7.41 8.95
N LEU A 718 -17.78 6.88 8.07
CA LEU A 718 -19.06 6.31 8.45
C LEU A 718 -18.90 5.05 9.31
N ALA A 719 -18.02 4.13 8.91
CA ALA A 719 -17.73 2.90 9.66
C ALA A 719 -17.10 3.17 11.03
N ASN A 720 -16.40 4.29 11.18
CA ASN A 720 -15.79 4.76 12.42
C ASN A 720 -16.68 5.74 13.21
N GLY A 721 -18.00 5.67 13.02
CA GLY A 721 -18.97 6.40 13.84
C GLY A 721 -18.91 7.92 13.71
N GLY A 722 -18.61 8.44 12.51
CA GLY A 722 -18.57 9.88 12.24
C GLY A 722 -17.19 10.52 12.36
N ARG A 723 -16.13 9.72 12.50
CA ARG A 723 -14.75 10.19 12.78
C ARG A 723 -13.76 9.75 11.72
N THR A 724 -12.80 10.60 11.37
CA THR A 724 -11.65 10.20 10.54
C THR A 724 -10.81 9.14 11.25
N LEU A 725 -9.98 8.40 10.49
CA LEU A 725 -9.04 7.44 11.07
C LEU A 725 -8.01 8.10 12.02
N GLN A 726 -7.76 9.40 11.84
CA GLN A 726 -6.91 10.20 12.74
C GLN A 726 -7.68 10.75 13.96
N GLY A 727 -8.96 10.39 14.13
CA GLY A 727 -9.77 10.70 15.30
C GLY A 727 -10.58 12.00 15.24
N ARG A 728 -10.51 12.79 14.15
CA ARG A 728 -11.28 14.02 14.00
C ARG A 728 -12.76 13.69 13.77
N ALA A 729 -13.65 14.22 14.61
CA ALA A 729 -15.09 14.09 14.42
C ALA A 729 -15.59 15.04 13.31
N LEU A 730 -16.39 14.52 12.39
CA LEU A 730 -17.11 15.29 11.37
C LEU A 730 -18.59 15.46 11.72
N ILE A 731 -19.18 14.43 12.33
CA ILE A 731 -20.56 14.42 12.84
C ILE A 731 -20.59 13.67 14.17
N GLN A 732 -21.51 14.00 15.07
CA GLN A 732 -21.65 13.27 16.34
C GLN A 732 -22.21 11.85 16.08
N PRO A 733 -21.76 10.84 16.86
CA PRO A 733 -22.26 9.48 16.75
C PRO A 733 -23.79 9.38 16.88
N GLU A 734 -24.40 10.20 17.74
CA GLU A 734 -25.86 10.22 17.97
C GLU A 734 -26.62 10.71 16.72
N THR A 735 -26.10 11.73 16.03
CA THR A 735 -26.71 12.22 14.80
C THR A 735 -26.52 11.23 13.66
N LEU A 736 -25.34 10.61 13.54
CA LEU A 736 -25.13 9.54 12.56
C LEU A 736 -26.05 8.34 12.83
N GLN A 737 -26.27 7.97 14.09
CA GLN A 737 -27.25 6.96 14.48
C GLN A 737 -28.67 7.37 14.05
N GLN A 738 -29.04 8.63 14.26
CA GLN A 738 -30.33 9.15 13.80
C GLN A 738 -30.49 9.07 12.28
N MET A 739 -29.41 9.30 11.51
CA MET A 739 -29.41 9.15 10.06
C MET A 739 -29.55 7.68 9.60
N THR A 740 -29.10 6.73 10.42
CA THR A 740 -28.93 5.32 10.05
C THR A 740 -29.90 4.37 10.76
N GLN A 741 -30.99 4.93 11.32
CA GLN A 741 -32.15 4.18 11.82
C GLN A 741 -33.37 4.36 10.90
N ASP A 742 -34.40 3.53 11.09
CA ASP A 742 -35.67 3.71 10.37
C ASP A 742 -36.30 5.06 10.72
N GLN A 743 -36.44 5.90 9.70
CA GLN A 743 -37.04 7.22 9.78
C GLN A 743 -38.31 7.31 8.92
N LEU A 744 -38.57 6.31 8.07
CA LEU A 744 -39.71 6.28 7.16
C LEU A 744 -40.95 5.65 7.81
N GLY A 745 -40.76 4.62 8.66
CA GLY A 745 -41.84 3.93 9.34
C GLY A 745 -42.84 3.28 8.36
N GLU A 746 -44.14 3.54 8.56
CA GLU A 746 -45.22 2.90 7.78
C GLU A 746 -45.55 3.63 6.46
N ILE A 747 -44.77 4.65 6.06
CA ILE A 747 -45.04 5.40 4.83
C ILE A 747 -44.85 4.47 3.60
N PRO A 748 -45.87 4.30 2.73
CA PRO A 748 -45.81 3.35 1.63
C PRO A 748 -44.96 3.83 0.45
N GLY A 749 -44.61 2.91 -0.44
CA GLY A 749 -44.01 3.21 -1.76
C GLY A 749 -42.50 3.03 -1.85
N PHE A 750 -41.82 2.67 -0.76
CA PHE A 750 -40.38 2.37 -0.78
C PHE A 750 -40.13 0.93 -1.24
N ASP A 751 -39.59 0.76 -2.45
CA ASP A 751 -39.29 -0.56 -3.03
C ASP A 751 -38.29 -1.38 -2.19
N GLY A 752 -37.48 -0.75 -1.35
CA GLY A 752 -36.58 -1.45 -0.43
C GLY A 752 -37.33 -2.25 0.64
N ALA A 753 -38.56 -1.86 1.01
CA ALA A 753 -39.36 -2.56 2.01
C ALA A 753 -39.67 -4.00 1.61
N VAL A 754 -39.93 -4.25 0.32
CA VAL A 754 -40.15 -5.62 -0.18
C VAL A 754 -38.86 -6.45 -0.25
N LYS A 755 -37.71 -5.81 -0.09
CA LYS A 755 -36.38 -6.43 0.01
C LYS A 755 -35.84 -6.44 1.44
N GLY A 756 -36.68 -6.27 2.47
CA GLY A 756 -36.25 -6.31 3.88
C GLY A 756 -35.42 -5.11 4.31
N ARG A 757 -35.61 -3.95 3.67
CA ARG A 757 -34.87 -2.72 3.95
C ARG A 757 -35.81 -1.59 4.40
N VAL A 758 -35.29 -0.70 5.24
CA VAL A 758 -35.93 0.55 5.66
C VAL A 758 -35.12 1.74 5.19
N LEU A 759 -35.64 2.95 5.38
CA LEU A 759 -35.01 4.19 4.92
C LEU A 759 -34.71 5.10 6.11
N GLY A 760 -33.44 5.52 6.20
CA GLY A 760 -32.97 6.58 7.08
C GLY A 760 -32.76 7.88 6.33
N PHE A 761 -32.03 8.83 6.91
CA PHE A 761 -31.73 10.10 6.27
C PHE A 761 -30.57 9.96 5.29
N GLY A 762 -30.91 9.68 4.03
CA GLY A 762 -29.95 9.53 2.93
C GLY A 762 -29.39 8.11 2.75
N PHE A 763 -29.89 7.12 3.49
CA PHE A 763 -29.41 5.74 3.46
C PHE A 763 -30.55 4.71 3.45
N GLU A 764 -30.38 3.65 2.66
CA GLU A 764 -31.14 2.41 2.83
C GLU A 764 -30.46 1.58 3.93
N ILE A 765 -31.26 0.93 4.77
CA ILE A 765 -30.78 0.17 5.93
C ILE A 765 -31.37 -1.23 5.88
N LEU A 766 -30.53 -2.25 6.06
CA LEU A 766 -30.94 -3.64 6.10
C LEU A 766 -31.62 -3.96 7.44
N GLN A 767 -32.88 -4.42 7.40
CA GLN A 767 -33.64 -4.81 8.59
C GLN A 767 -33.94 -6.32 8.63
N ASP A 768 -34.17 -6.96 7.48
CA ASP A 768 -34.42 -8.39 7.35
C ASP A 768 -33.44 -9.03 6.32
N PRO A 769 -32.32 -9.61 6.80
CA PRO A 769 -31.35 -10.30 5.95
C PRO A 769 -31.93 -11.49 5.17
N VAL A 770 -32.92 -12.19 5.73
CA VAL A 770 -33.55 -13.35 5.08
C VAL A 770 -34.35 -12.88 3.87
N GLN A 771 -35.17 -11.85 4.04
CA GLN A 771 -35.93 -11.24 2.95
C GLN A 771 -35.01 -10.62 1.89
N ALA A 772 -33.93 -9.97 2.33
CA ALA A 772 -32.90 -9.40 1.46
C ALA A 772 -31.99 -10.44 0.78
N LYS A 773 -32.11 -11.73 1.13
CA LYS A 773 -31.27 -12.83 0.63
C LYS A 773 -29.77 -12.57 0.80
N THR A 774 -29.40 -11.97 1.93
CA THR A 774 -28.02 -11.64 2.29
C THR A 774 -27.67 -12.25 3.64
N GLN A 775 -26.38 -12.46 3.88
CA GLN A 775 -25.86 -12.86 5.19
C GLN A 775 -25.26 -11.67 5.96
N ALA A 776 -25.36 -10.46 5.40
CA ALA A 776 -24.96 -9.25 6.05
C ALA A 776 -25.76 -9.00 7.34
N PRO A 777 -25.14 -8.43 8.40
CA PRO A 777 -25.82 -8.18 9.66
C PRO A 777 -26.92 -7.11 9.53
N VAL A 778 -27.94 -7.19 10.38
CA VAL A 778 -28.96 -6.15 10.54
C VAL A 778 -28.29 -4.82 10.87
N GLY A 779 -28.78 -3.74 10.27
CA GLY A 779 -28.23 -2.40 10.44
C GLY A 779 -27.18 -2.02 9.40
N VAL A 780 -26.79 -2.92 8.50
CA VAL A 780 -25.95 -2.56 7.34
C VAL A 780 -26.68 -1.52 6.49
N TYR A 781 -26.04 -0.37 6.25
CA TYR A 781 -26.65 0.74 5.52
C TYR A 781 -25.79 1.18 4.34
N GLY A 782 -26.38 1.83 3.35
CA GLY A 782 -25.64 2.23 2.15
C GLY A 782 -26.50 2.95 1.13
N TRP A 783 -26.00 3.04 -0.11
CA TRP A 783 -26.74 3.53 -1.27
C TRP A 783 -26.10 3.04 -2.59
N GLY A 784 -26.75 3.33 -3.72
CA GLY A 784 -26.27 3.02 -5.06
C GLY A 784 -26.30 4.22 -6.01
N GLY A 785 -25.58 4.12 -7.12
CA GLY A 785 -25.59 5.08 -8.21
C GLY A 785 -26.13 4.49 -9.52
N TYR A 786 -26.58 5.37 -10.41
CA TYR A 786 -27.24 5.01 -11.67
C TYR A 786 -26.38 4.10 -12.56
N HIS A 787 -25.06 4.31 -12.57
CA HIS A 787 -24.12 3.50 -13.34
C HIS A 787 -23.63 2.24 -12.62
N SER A 788 -24.45 1.67 -11.73
CA SER A 788 -24.18 0.47 -10.92
C SER A 788 -23.04 0.61 -9.89
N THR A 789 -22.63 1.83 -9.57
CA THR A 789 -21.79 2.09 -8.38
C THR A 789 -22.59 1.78 -7.12
N SER A 790 -21.94 1.28 -6.07
CA SER A 790 -22.62 1.02 -4.80
C SER A 790 -21.66 0.96 -3.62
N PHE A 791 -22.18 1.20 -2.43
CA PHE A 791 -21.45 0.96 -1.19
C PHE A 791 -22.37 0.47 -0.08
N TRP A 792 -21.79 -0.12 0.95
CA TRP A 792 -22.46 -0.40 2.21
C TRP A 792 -21.49 -0.25 3.37
N ILE A 793 -22.02 0.10 4.54
CA ILE A 793 -21.34 0.20 5.83
C ILE A 793 -21.93 -0.84 6.76
N ASP A 794 -21.05 -1.55 7.45
CA ASP A 794 -21.34 -2.49 8.51
C ASP A 794 -20.83 -1.90 9.82
N PRO A 795 -21.70 -1.21 10.58
CA PRO A 795 -21.29 -0.54 11.82
C PRO A 795 -20.91 -1.55 12.91
N LEU A 796 -21.44 -2.78 12.87
CA LEU A 796 -21.14 -3.82 13.87
C LEU A 796 -19.68 -4.26 13.78
N ASN A 797 -19.18 -4.43 12.55
CA ASN A 797 -17.82 -4.91 12.30
C ASN A 797 -16.83 -3.79 11.94
N GLN A 798 -17.27 -2.52 12.00
CA GLN A 798 -16.52 -1.35 11.52
C GLN A 798 -15.99 -1.57 10.10
N ALA A 799 -16.84 -2.06 9.21
CA ALA A 799 -16.46 -2.50 7.87
C ALA A 799 -17.26 -1.78 6.78
N TYR A 800 -16.76 -1.80 5.55
CA TYR A 800 -17.51 -1.34 4.38
C TYR A 800 -17.11 -2.10 3.12
N GLY A 801 -18.04 -2.14 2.17
CA GLY A 801 -17.77 -2.49 0.78
C GLY A 801 -18.06 -1.32 -0.14
N LEU A 802 -17.19 -1.11 -1.14
CA LEU A 802 -17.31 -0.07 -2.15
C LEU A 802 -17.04 -0.67 -3.52
N PHE A 803 -18.02 -0.58 -4.42
CA PHE A 803 -17.97 -1.08 -5.78
C PHE A 803 -18.15 0.07 -6.78
N LEU A 804 -17.18 0.26 -7.66
CA LEU A 804 -17.20 1.31 -8.68
C LEU A 804 -17.08 0.70 -10.08
N THR A 805 -18.06 0.99 -10.93
CA THR A 805 -18.07 0.65 -12.35
C THR A 805 -18.80 1.76 -13.10
N ARG A 806 -18.70 1.80 -14.43
CA ARG A 806 -19.45 2.74 -15.26
C ARG A 806 -20.26 1.99 -16.32
N ARG A 807 -21.34 1.36 -15.86
CA ARG A 807 -22.23 0.51 -16.65
C ARG A 807 -23.62 1.13 -16.79
N TYR A 808 -24.14 1.20 -18.01
CA TYR A 808 -25.55 1.52 -18.29
C TYR A 808 -26.21 0.39 -19.11
N PRO A 809 -27.49 0.03 -18.87
CA PRO A 809 -28.34 0.46 -17.74
C PRO A 809 -27.81 -0.04 -16.38
N TYR A 810 -28.46 0.37 -15.31
CA TYR A 810 -28.17 -0.14 -13.96
C TYR A 810 -28.32 -1.68 -13.90
N LEU A 811 -27.41 -2.36 -13.18
CA LEU A 811 -27.50 -3.81 -12.91
C LEU A 811 -27.81 -4.07 -11.43
N ASP A 812 -29.04 -4.50 -11.15
CA ASP A 812 -29.43 -4.90 -9.80
C ASP A 812 -28.71 -6.18 -9.33
N GLY A 813 -28.52 -6.32 -8.02
CA GLY A 813 -27.99 -7.52 -7.37
C GLY A 813 -26.46 -7.67 -7.30
N LEU A 814 -25.66 -6.78 -7.92
CA LEU A 814 -24.19 -6.84 -7.78
C LEU A 814 -23.74 -6.66 -6.32
N LYS A 815 -24.32 -5.67 -5.63
CA LYS A 815 -24.05 -5.40 -4.21
C LYS A 815 -24.39 -6.62 -3.34
N ASP A 816 -25.58 -7.18 -3.51
CA ASP A 816 -26.03 -8.32 -2.71
C ASP A 816 -25.17 -9.57 -2.96
N ALA A 817 -24.73 -9.81 -4.20
CA ALA A 817 -23.81 -10.89 -4.52
C ALA A 817 -22.42 -10.72 -3.88
N LEU A 818 -21.88 -9.50 -3.82
CA LEU A 818 -20.65 -9.24 -3.07
C LEU A 818 -20.85 -9.46 -1.58
N GLN A 819 -21.97 -9.01 -1.01
CA GLN A 819 -22.31 -9.27 0.39
C GLN A 819 -22.42 -10.77 0.69
N GLN A 820 -22.97 -11.58 -0.21
CA GLN A 820 -23.04 -13.03 -0.03
C GLN A 820 -21.65 -13.68 0.06
N VAL A 821 -20.67 -13.19 -0.70
CA VAL A 821 -19.29 -13.67 -0.60
C VAL A 821 -18.61 -13.12 0.66
N VAL A 822 -18.83 -11.84 0.96
CA VAL A 822 -18.20 -11.13 2.09
C VAL A 822 -18.63 -11.71 3.44
N TYR A 823 -19.91 -12.04 3.57
CA TYR A 823 -20.54 -12.52 4.79
C TYR A 823 -20.84 -14.01 4.78
N ALA A 824 -20.21 -14.78 3.88
CA ALA A 824 -20.38 -16.23 3.83
C ALA A 824 -20.08 -16.90 5.19
N PRO A 825 -20.60 -18.11 5.47
CA PRO A 825 -20.34 -18.76 6.76
C PRO A 825 -18.85 -18.99 6.97
N GLY A 826 -18.32 -18.54 8.11
CA GLY A 826 -16.88 -18.56 8.41
C GLY A 826 -16.06 -17.42 7.80
N ALA A 827 -16.65 -16.57 6.95
CA ALA A 827 -15.95 -15.44 6.34
C ALA A 827 -15.52 -14.40 7.38
N LEU A 828 -16.33 -14.15 8.42
CA LEU A 828 -15.96 -13.31 9.55
C LEU A 828 -14.59 -13.72 10.10
N GLU A 829 -14.40 -14.99 10.42
CA GLU A 829 -13.11 -15.53 10.90
C GLU A 829 -11.98 -15.41 9.87
N GLN A 830 -12.29 -15.33 8.57
CA GLN A 830 -11.30 -15.21 7.50
C GLN A 830 -10.79 -13.78 7.33
N TRP A 831 -11.62 -12.76 7.56
CA TRP A 831 -11.23 -11.36 7.41
C TRP A 831 -11.16 -10.56 8.72
N SER A 832 -11.60 -11.12 9.84
CA SER A 832 -11.43 -10.52 11.17
C SER A 832 -10.03 -10.77 11.77
N VAL A 833 -9.12 -11.41 11.03
CA VAL A 833 -7.76 -11.74 11.49
C VAL A 833 -6.84 -10.53 11.24
N GLY A 834 -6.48 -9.86 12.33
CA GLY A 834 -5.59 -8.69 12.44
C GLY A 834 -6.00 -7.89 13.70
N PRO A 835 -5.02 -7.44 14.51
CA PRO A 835 -4.90 -7.64 15.96
C PRO A 835 -6.15 -7.42 16.81
#